data_AF-A0A7H8HH54-F1
#
_entry.id   AF-A0A7H8HH54-F1
#
_cell.length_a   1.000
_cell.length_b   1.000
_cell.length_c   1.000
_cell.angle_alpha   90.00
_cell.angle_beta   90.00
_cell.angle_gamma   90.00
#
_symmetry.space_group_name_H-M   'P 1'
#
loop_
_entity.id
_entity.type
_entity.pdbx_description
1 polymer ?
#
loop_
_entity_poly.entity_id
_entity_poly.type
_entity_poly.pdbx_seq_one_letter_code
_entity_poly.pdbx_strand_id
1 'polypeptide(L)'
;MHRSGRITVQHRVHKASITLPAGYVQAHVELAYAATVNRVQGMTSTGNAHLLVLPTMTREQFYPGITRAMLRNFIYVVTHHHVIDQHRETPEPVSPESVLTGVLNHSGAEVSATETMRKAQDEAVSMGTLVLRYNYTATYRDEDRYRAILARHAPSTLDLDSEPALIQTLRNAHDLGWEPDPLVAAVMRWRQSLEEADNPGAALQARITTHLGRRRPPSATGPPQPGDVTRWRGIVDAIAPHVAVEDPDWEKIWVRAAGALALGFDVDAALTVVAHQLAARPAVPDPMPDDRYADAALAAELERRRDRGEGHVRAVPWLARPDFAHVRHHPGHAQYLHEMNLAIAERVEYLRAAVIRDEPEWVSGLGPRPDNPIAAEEWDDLVGLIAAYRETFRIDGEAPLGGKPGSQGARAHAWRSLSERWDTFGRAPVTDRSEPAAPRTAPRAAERDGLFAEFEHADERVVLEPLNVLVRRYELLARDGDEDRYLDVLARYVPGAVNAGAEPAALNALANAQDQGWQAERLVRKLADDSGFAWASDPAAVLAKRVSAHVSDHRPPARIGAPTDEQIDRWRSIVAEHLPDAVVTGEQWGIVWRHAAGGTALGLDADTALTDALSQLPGDMTGAGEGDYRRAGEALVAALTDRHNAGEGLHAALPWQAQPDLGAPGDHHGSLARLDGLNGEIAARADQLLDQVHREQPRWAAQLGQRPDVAGPAATWDQTVRLAAAYRETYGITTTDAASPLGQRPACHGPKADAWDQIIIQWRQLMTTPDRRDVASDAMLTVESFRDILDALRHEFRSGVAARTQQLQDEEEKERQEARRDEVEDEYDNRHETLGDDLHRGMGY
;
A
#
# COMPACT_ATOMS: atom_id res chain seq x y z
N MET A 1 -38.50 -58.15 -3.15
CA MET A 1 -39.57 -57.12 -3.13
C MET A 1 -40.89 -57.82 -3.39
N HIS A 2 -41.97 -57.48 -2.68
CA HIS A 2 -43.29 -58.11 -2.85
C HIS A 2 -44.17 -57.26 -3.78
N ARG A 3 -45.11 -57.89 -4.51
CA ARG A 3 -46.08 -57.18 -5.36
C ARG A 3 -46.95 -56.17 -4.61
N SER A 4 -47.06 -56.30 -3.29
CA SER A 4 -47.82 -55.40 -2.41
C SER A 4 -47.05 -54.14 -1.96
N GLY A 5 -45.89 -53.85 -2.56
CA GLY A 5 -45.04 -52.71 -2.16
C GLY A 5 -44.24 -52.91 -0.87
N ARG A 6 -44.23 -54.12 -0.29
CA ARG A 6 -43.44 -54.46 0.91
C ARG A 6 -42.04 -54.95 0.54
N ILE A 7 -41.07 -54.74 1.43
CA ILE A 7 -39.69 -55.23 1.25
C ILE A 7 -39.29 -56.08 2.45
N THR A 8 -38.86 -57.32 2.20
CA THR A 8 -38.16 -58.13 3.21
C THR A 8 -36.67 -57.84 3.11
N VAL A 9 -36.10 -57.29 4.16
CA VAL A 9 -34.67 -56.96 4.28
C VAL A 9 -34.00 -57.89 5.29
N GLN A 10 -32.72 -58.19 5.08
CA GLN A 10 -31.93 -59.03 5.98
C GLN A 10 -30.76 -58.22 6.54
N HIS A 11 -30.57 -58.27 7.86
CA HIS A 11 -29.45 -57.60 8.50
C HIS A 11 -28.12 -58.28 8.15
N ARG A 12 -27.12 -57.48 7.76
CA ARG A 12 -25.85 -58.00 7.21
C ARG A 12 -25.04 -58.84 8.19
N VAL A 13 -25.08 -58.51 9.48
CA VAL A 13 -24.29 -59.17 10.54
C VAL A 13 -25.03 -60.40 11.08
N HIS A 14 -26.11 -60.20 11.85
CA HIS A 14 -26.84 -61.28 12.54
C HIS A 14 -27.91 -62.01 11.69
N LYS A 15 -28.01 -61.74 10.38
CA LYS A 15 -28.86 -62.46 9.40
C LYS A 15 -30.37 -62.52 9.65
N ALA A 16 -30.88 -61.88 10.70
CA ALA A 16 -32.32 -61.71 10.93
C ALA A 16 -32.99 -60.96 9.77
N SER A 17 -34.22 -61.37 9.44
CA SER A 17 -35.02 -60.77 8.37
C SER A 17 -36.25 -60.06 8.93
N ILE A 18 -36.54 -58.86 8.41
CA ILE A 18 -37.74 -58.09 8.75
C ILE A 18 -38.45 -57.65 7.48
N THR A 19 -39.79 -57.64 7.49
CA THR A 19 -40.58 -57.19 6.33
C THR A 19 -41.16 -55.80 6.59
N LEU A 20 -40.56 -54.81 5.94
CA LEU A 20 -40.96 -53.41 5.98
C LEU A 20 -42.37 -53.23 5.37
N PRO A 21 -43.27 -52.49 6.03
CA PRO A 21 -44.61 -52.22 5.54
C PRO A 21 -44.59 -51.25 4.35
N ALA A 22 -45.61 -51.32 3.49
CA ALA A 22 -45.63 -50.59 2.22
C ALA A 22 -45.57 -49.06 2.42
N GLY A 23 -46.24 -48.51 3.43
CA GLY A 23 -46.18 -47.06 3.73
C GLY A 23 -44.78 -46.59 4.14
N TYR A 24 -44.02 -47.41 4.87
CA TYR A 24 -42.64 -47.10 5.24
C TYR A 24 -41.71 -47.17 4.03
N VAL A 25 -41.91 -48.18 3.16
CA VAL A 25 -41.14 -48.31 1.92
C VAL A 25 -41.40 -47.11 1.00
N GLN A 26 -42.64 -46.68 0.87
CA GLN A 26 -43.00 -45.53 0.05
C GLN A 26 -42.43 -44.20 0.57
N ALA A 27 -42.33 -44.03 1.90
CA ALA A 27 -41.87 -42.78 2.49
C ALA A 27 -40.35 -42.70 2.71
N HIS A 28 -39.66 -43.83 2.86
CA HIS A 28 -38.27 -43.86 3.38
C HIS A 28 -37.31 -44.75 2.60
N VAL A 29 -37.74 -45.40 1.52
CA VAL A 29 -36.85 -46.19 0.66
C VAL A 29 -36.63 -45.48 -0.66
N GLU A 30 -35.38 -45.18 -0.95
CA GLU A 30 -34.93 -44.57 -2.20
C GLU A 30 -34.18 -45.60 -3.04
N LEU A 31 -34.26 -45.47 -4.35
CA LEU A 31 -33.43 -46.24 -5.28
C LEU A 31 -32.04 -45.59 -5.36
N ALA A 32 -31.05 -46.19 -4.71
CA ALA A 32 -29.69 -45.65 -4.59
C ALA A 32 -28.83 -45.80 -5.87
N TYR A 33 -29.37 -45.44 -7.04
CA TYR A 33 -28.61 -45.44 -8.31
C TYR A 33 -27.63 -44.26 -8.43
N ALA A 34 -27.95 -43.13 -7.79
CA ALA A 34 -27.08 -41.97 -7.64
C ALA A 34 -27.29 -41.38 -6.24
N ALA A 35 -26.23 -40.92 -5.60
CA ALA A 35 -26.29 -40.31 -4.27
C ALA A 35 -25.14 -39.32 -4.12
N THR A 36 -25.33 -38.33 -3.24
CA THR A 36 -24.28 -37.34 -2.95
C THR A 36 -23.09 -38.00 -2.25
N VAL A 37 -21.89 -37.49 -2.50
CA VAL A 37 -20.64 -38.00 -1.92
C VAL A 37 -20.73 -38.11 -0.40
N ASN A 38 -21.28 -37.09 0.27
CA ASN A 38 -21.43 -37.06 1.72
C ASN A 38 -22.36 -38.16 2.26
N ARG A 39 -23.43 -38.49 1.54
CA ARG A 39 -24.39 -39.54 1.95
C ARG A 39 -23.79 -40.94 1.89
N VAL A 40 -22.75 -41.11 1.08
CA VAL A 40 -22.21 -42.42 0.77
C VAL A 40 -20.82 -42.68 1.35
N GLN A 41 -20.30 -41.75 2.14
CA GLN A 41 -19.03 -41.89 2.84
C GLN A 41 -19.02 -43.15 3.72
N GLY A 42 -17.95 -43.94 3.64
CA GLY A 42 -17.82 -45.21 4.37
C GLY A 42 -18.59 -46.40 3.76
N MET A 43 -19.29 -46.22 2.64
CA MET A 43 -19.95 -47.31 1.91
C MET A 43 -19.09 -47.75 0.70
N THR A 44 -18.58 -48.99 0.71
CA THR A 44 -17.83 -49.55 -0.42
C THR A 44 -18.76 -50.24 -1.43
N SER A 45 -18.60 -49.92 -2.72
CA SER A 45 -19.28 -50.64 -3.80
C SER A 45 -18.45 -51.85 -4.24
N THR A 46 -19.08 -53.03 -4.33
CA THR A 46 -18.42 -54.25 -4.85
C THR A 46 -18.29 -54.27 -6.37
N GLY A 47 -18.95 -53.33 -7.07
CA GLY A 47 -18.94 -53.19 -8.53
C GLY A 47 -18.05 -52.04 -9.00
N ASN A 48 -18.55 -51.26 -9.96
CA ASN A 48 -17.92 -50.01 -10.41
C ASN A 48 -18.54 -48.79 -9.71
N ALA A 49 -17.82 -47.67 -9.68
CA ALA A 49 -18.34 -46.37 -9.29
C ALA A 49 -18.13 -45.36 -10.43
N HIS A 50 -19.10 -44.45 -10.58
CA HIS A 50 -19.06 -43.37 -11.55
C HIS A 50 -19.23 -42.06 -10.76
N LEU A 51 -18.17 -41.26 -10.72
CA LEU A 51 -18.14 -39.97 -10.05
C LEU A 51 -18.25 -38.85 -11.08
N LEU A 52 -19.14 -37.91 -10.85
CA LEU A 52 -19.19 -36.64 -11.59
C LEU A 52 -18.44 -35.59 -10.76
N VAL A 53 -17.38 -35.02 -11.33
CA VAL A 53 -16.55 -33.99 -10.69
C VAL A 53 -16.98 -32.62 -11.18
N LEU A 54 -17.49 -31.82 -10.26
CA LEU A 54 -17.88 -30.43 -10.50
C LEU A 54 -16.70 -29.50 -10.17
N PRO A 55 -16.57 -28.34 -10.83
CA PRO A 55 -15.53 -27.35 -10.50
C PRO A 55 -15.57 -26.85 -9.05
N THR A 56 -16.75 -26.91 -8.41
CA THR A 56 -16.98 -26.49 -7.01
C THR A 56 -16.75 -27.61 -5.99
N MET A 57 -16.34 -28.80 -6.44
CA MET A 57 -16.11 -29.94 -5.55
C MET A 57 -14.86 -29.70 -4.69
N THR A 58 -14.91 -30.03 -3.39
CA THR A 58 -13.72 -29.94 -2.53
C THR A 58 -12.85 -31.19 -2.64
N ARG A 59 -11.55 -31.09 -2.34
CA ARG A 59 -10.64 -32.24 -2.29
C ARG A 59 -11.10 -33.31 -1.31
N GLU A 60 -11.72 -32.91 -0.20
CA GLU A 60 -12.26 -33.84 0.82
C GLU A 60 -13.46 -34.63 0.30
N GLN A 61 -14.27 -34.05 -0.60
CA GLN A 61 -15.33 -34.76 -1.30
C GLN A 61 -14.76 -35.61 -2.44
N PHE A 62 -13.72 -35.14 -3.11
CA PHE A 62 -13.14 -35.84 -4.25
C PHE A 62 -12.51 -37.19 -3.86
N TYR A 63 -11.76 -37.22 -2.74
CA TYR A 63 -11.09 -38.42 -2.24
C TYR A 63 -12.01 -39.66 -2.06
N PRO A 64 -13.13 -39.59 -1.32
CA PRO A 64 -14.06 -40.73 -1.19
C PRO A 64 -14.77 -41.06 -2.51
N GLY A 65 -14.91 -40.11 -3.43
CA GLY A 65 -15.48 -40.34 -4.75
C GLY A 65 -14.58 -41.24 -5.62
N ILE A 66 -13.27 -41.00 -5.61
CA ILE A 66 -12.30 -41.74 -6.44
C ILE A 66 -11.85 -43.08 -5.83
N THR A 67 -12.17 -43.34 -4.56
CA THR A 67 -11.78 -44.55 -3.80
C THR A 67 -12.95 -45.49 -3.48
N ARG A 68 -14.12 -45.28 -4.10
CA ARG A 68 -15.40 -45.86 -3.67
C ARG A 68 -15.61 -47.35 -4.00
N ALA A 69 -15.17 -47.77 -5.18
CA ALA A 69 -15.46 -49.10 -5.72
C ALA A 69 -14.24 -50.03 -5.67
N MET A 70 -14.49 -51.33 -5.45
CA MET A 70 -13.45 -52.36 -5.40
C MET A 70 -12.88 -52.72 -6.78
N LEU A 71 -13.66 -52.57 -7.86
CA LEU A 71 -13.23 -52.96 -9.20
C LEU A 71 -12.70 -51.79 -10.02
N ARG A 72 -13.53 -50.78 -10.30
CA ARG A 72 -13.15 -49.60 -11.10
C ARG A 72 -13.86 -48.33 -10.61
N ASN A 73 -13.13 -47.23 -10.58
CA ASN A 73 -13.66 -45.88 -10.32
C ASN A 73 -13.51 -45.06 -11.61
N PHE A 74 -14.64 -44.63 -12.17
CA PHE A 74 -14.69 -43.75 -13.34
C PHE A 74 -14.94 -42.32 -12.88
N ILE A 75 -14.15 -41.38 -13.40
CA ILE A 75 -14.20 -39.96 -13.05
C ILE A 75 -14.60 -39.19 -14.31
N TYR A 76 -15.75 -38.52 -14.24
CA TYR A 76 -16.26 -37.67 -15.30
C TYR A 76 -16.10 -36.22 -14.86
N VAL A 77 -15.11 -35.54 -15.43
CA VAL A 77 -14.83 -34.14 -15.11
C VAL A 77 -15.74 -33.26 -15.93
N VAL A 78 -16.51 -32.42 -15.25
CA VAL A 78 -17.35 -31.41 -15.88
C VAL A 78 -16.44 -30.25 -16.28
N THR A 79 -16.04 -30.24 -17.55
CA THR A 79 -15.20 -29.18 -18.16
C THR A 79 -16.01 -28.00 -18.68
N HIS A 80 -17.33 -28.11 -18.66
CA HIS A 80 -18.26 -27.12 -19.20
C HIS A 80 -19.52 -27.09 -18.34
N HIS A 81 -19.96 -25.91 -17.91
CA HIS A 81 -21.31 -25.72 -17.37
C HIS A 81 -22.15 -25.04 -18.45
N HIS A 82 -23.07 -25.79 -19.05
CA HIS A 82 -24.06 -25.21 -19.96
C HIS A 82 -25.09 -24.48 -19.09
N VAL A 83 -25.00 -23.16 -19.06
CA VAL A 83 -26.08 -22.33 -18.52
C VAL A 83 -27.23 -22.50 -19.52
N ILE A 84 -28.44 -22.84 -19.07
CA ILE A 84 -29.63 -23.03 -19.94
C ILE A 84 -30.14 -21.65 -20.44
N ASP A 85 -29.25 -20.66 -20.51
CA ASP A 85 -29.55 -19.30 -20.88
C ASP A 85 -28.93 -19.01 -22.24
N GLN A 86 -29.77 -18.66 -23.22
CA GLN A 86 -29.40 -18.57 -24.64
C GLN A 86 -28.53 -17.35 -24.98
N HIS A 87 -28.17 -16.53 -23.98
CA HIS A 87 -27.47 -15.25 -24.18
C HIS A 87 -26.13 -15.11 -23.42
N ARG A 88 -25.67 -16.17 -22.73
CA ARG A 88 -24.28 -16.25 -22.23
C ARG A 88 -23.41 -16.95 -23.25
N GLU A 89 -22.32 -16.32 -23.68
CA GLU A 89 -21.25 -17.06 -24.36
C GLU A 89 -20.77 -18.17 -23.44
N THR A 90 -20.69 -19.38 -23.98
CA THR A 90 -20.20 -20.52 -23.21
C THR A 90 -18.76 -20.22 -22.83
N PRO A 91 -18.40 -20.18 -21.52
CA PRO A 91 -17.02 -19.94 -21.13
C PRO A 91 -16.11 -20.93 -21.85
N GLU A 92 -14.91 -20.50 -22.23
CA GLU A 92 -13.97 -21.38 -22.93
C GLU A 92 -13.77 -22.70 -22.17
N PRO A 93 -13.70 -23.84 -22.88
CA PRO A 93 -13.48 -25.15 -22.29
C PRO A 93 -12.33 -25.15 -21.29
N VAL A 94 -12.62 -25.35 -20.01
CA VAL A 94 -11.55 -25.52 -19.01
C VAL A 94 -11.01 -26.94 -19.16
N SER A 95 -9.69 -27.08 -19.24
CA SER A 95 -9.08 -28.42 -19.34
C SER A 95 -9.46 -29.27 -18.12
N PRO A 96 -9.66 -30.60 -18.28
CA PRO A 96 -9.93 -31.49 -17.15
C PRO A 96 -8.86 -31.40 -16.05
N GLU A 97 -7.61 -31.13 -16.43
CA GLU A 97 -6.47 -30.95 -15.54
C GLU A 97 -6.63 -29.69 -14.68
N SER A 98 -7.09 -28.58 -15.26
CA SER A 98 -7.34 -27.34 -14.52
C SER A 98 -8.49 -27.49 -13.52
N VAL A 99 -9.58 -28.16 -13.91
CA VAL A 99 -10.70 -28.47 -12.98
C VAL A 99 -10.23 -29.36 -11.83
N LEU A 100 -9.48 -30.42 -12.11
CA LEU A 100 -8.94 -31.30 -11.07
C LEU A 100 -7.93 -30.59 -10.16
N THR A 101 -7.10 -29.70 -10.72
CA THR A 101 -6.18 -28.86 -9.95
C THR A 101 -6.95 -27.91 -9.02
N GLY A 102 -8.01 -27.28 -9.53
CA GLY A 102 -8.93 -26.46 -8.72
C GLY A 102 -9.57 -27.24 -7.58
N VAL A 103 -10.09 -28.44 -7.86
CA VAL A 103 -10.67 -29.34 -6.84
C VAL A 103 -9.62 -29.73 -5.78
N LEU A 104 -8.39 -30.03 -6.17
CA LEU A 104 -7.30 -30.36 -5.24
C LEU A 104 -6.87 -29.17 -4.37
N ASN A 105 -6.98 -27.94 -4.89
CA ASN A 105 -6.69 -26.71 -4.16
C ASN A 105 -7.89 -26.21 -3.32
N HIS A 106 -9.11 -26.70 -3.60
CA HIS A 106 -10.32 -26.32 -2.88
C HIS A 106 -10.53 -27.21 -1.65
N SER A 107 -10.18 -26.69 -0.47
CA SER A 107 -10.40 -27.35 0.83
C SER A 107 -11.70 -26.87 1.48
N GLY A 108 -12.57 -27.81 1.84
CA GLY A 108 -13.73 -27.56 2.70
C GLY A 108 -13.50 -27.93 4.17
N ALA A 109 -12.27 -28.33 4.52
CA ALA A 109 -11.91 -28.68 5.88
C ALA A 109 -11.85 -27.43 6.77
N GLU A 110 -12.64 -27.43 7.84
CA GLU A 110 -12.56 -26.44 8.92
C GLU A 110 -11.19 -26.54 9.60
N VAL A 111 -10.51 -25.41 9.73
CA VAL A 111 -9.19 -25.33 10.38
C VAL A 111 -9.37 -25.46 11.89
N SER A 112 -8.60 -26.34 12.54
CA SER A 112 -8.70 -26.50 13.99
C SER A 112 -8.29 -25.22 14.73
N ALA A 113 -8.88 -24.93 15.89
CA ALA A 113 -8.50 -23.79 16.71
C ALA A 113 -6.98 -23.76 17.02
N THR A 114 -6.38 -24.93 17.23
CA THR A 114 -4.93 -25.08 17.46
C THR A 114 -4.07 -24.75 16.24
N GLU A 115 -4.57 -25.04 15.03
CA GLU A 115 -3.86 -24.72 13.79
C GLU A 115 -3.97 -23.23 13.47
N THR A 116 -5.14 -22.63 13.67
CA THR A 116 -5.32 -21.17 13.62
C THR A 116 -4.42 -20.46 14.62
N MET A 117 -4.35 -20.93 15.86
CA MET A 117 -3.45 -20.38 16.88
C MET A 117 -1.99 -20.48 16.46
N ARG A 118 -1.54 -21.64 15.96
CA ARG A 118 -0.14 -21.82 15.53
C ARG A 118 0.19 -20.89 14.37
N LYS A 119 -0.68 -20.79 13.35
CA LYS A 119 -0.50 -19.88 12.23
C LYS A 119 -0.39 -18.42 12.69
N ALA A 120 -1.28 -17.98 13.59
CA ALA A 120 -1.24 -16.63 14.15
C ALA A 120 0.03 -16.37 14.97
N GLN A 121 0.50 -17.37 15.74
CA GLN A 121 1.77 -17.27 16.47
C GLN A 121 2.97 -17.18 15.52
N ASP A 122 3.02 -18.04 14.49
CA ASP A 122 4.08 -18.04 13.48
C ASP A 122 4.12 -16.71 12.73
N GLU A 123 2.95 -16.15 12.39
CA GLU A 123 2.85 -14.84 11.74
C GLU A 123 3.30 -13.70 12.67
N ALA A 124 2.96 -13.76 13.96
CA ALA A 124 3.35 -12.76 14.94
C ALA A 124 4.86 -12.71 15.20
N VAL A 125 5.55 -13.86 15.12
CA VAL A 125 7.02 -13.97 15.29
C VAL A 125 7.79 -13.99 13.96
N SER A 126 7.10 -13.87 12.83
CA SER A 126 7.73 -13.84 11.53
C SER A 126 8.62 -12.60 11.38
N MET A 127 9.73 -12.75 10.65
CA MET A 127 10.65 -11.64 10.43
C MET A 127 9.96 -10.43 9.80
N GLY A 128 9.02 -10.64 8.86
CA GLY A 128 8.24 -9.57 8.24
C GLY A 128 7.47 -8.74 9.25
N THR A 129 6.77 -9.38 10.19
CA THR A 129 6.01 -8.70 11.26
C THR A 129 6.91 -7.98 12.24
N LEU A 130 7.97 -8.63 12.72
CA LEU A 130 8.88 -8.06 13.70
C LEU A 130 9.65 -6.85 13.14
N VAL A 131 10.19 -6.97 11.92
CA VAL A 131 10.90 -5.87 11.24
C VAL A 131 9.96 -4.69 10.99
N LEU A 132 8.72 -4.95 10.53
CA LEU A 132 7.72 -3.90 10.30
C LEU A 132 7.43 -3.11 11.58
N ARG A 133 7.14 -3.81 12.67
CA ARG A 133 6.82 -3.20 13.98
C ARG A 133 7.98 -2.42 14.57
N TYR A 134 9.19 -2.98 14.49
CA TYR A 134 10.40 -2.30 14.92
C TYR A 134 10.61 -1.01 14.09
N ASN A 135 10.57 -1.10 12.76
CA ASN A 135 10.82 0.04 11.88
C ASN A 135 9.79 1.15 12.06
N TYR A 136 8.51 0.79 12.23
CA TYR A 136 7.45 1.76 12.53
C TYR A 136 7.78 2.58 13.77
N THR A 137 8.19 1.92 14.86
CA THR A 137 8.51 2.59 16.13
C THR A 137 9.82 3.36 16.04
N ALA A 138 10.83 2.81 15.34
CA ALA A 138 12.15 3.43 15.22
C ALA A 138 12.10 4.72 14.42
N THR A 139 11.23 4.78 13.41
CA THR A 139 11.02 5.96 12.54
C THR A 139 9.86 6.84 13.00
N TYR A 140 9.31 6.59 14.20
CA TYR A 140 8.17 7.34 14.73
C TYR A 140 8.52 8.84 14.80
N ARG A 141 7.82 9.65 13.99
CA ARG A 141 8.04 11.11 13.80
C ARG A 141 9.34 11.53 13.12
N ASP A 142 10.08 10.61 12.52
CA ASP A 142 11.24 10.97 11.68
C ASP A 142 10.86 11.94 10.57
N GLU A 143 9.65 11.79 10.01
CA GLU A 143 9.13 12.67 8.97
C GLU A 143 9.02 14.13 9.46
N ASP A 144 8.47 14.36 10.66
CA ASP A 144 8.40 15.70 11.27
C ASP A 144 9.81 16.29 11.45
N ARG A 145 10.75 15.47 11.92
CA ARG A 145 12.15 15.86 12.11
C ARG A 145 12.81 16.22 10.79
N TYR A 146 12.65 15.40 9.74
CA TYR A 146 13.24 15.64 8.43
C TYR A 146 12.62 16.86 7.77
N ARG A 147 11.30 17.06 7.87
CA ARG A 147 10.64 18.31 7.43
C ARG A 147 11.18 19.53 8.14
N ALA A 148 11.38 19.48 9.45
CA ALA A 148 11.95 20.60 10.20
C ALA A 148 13.39 20.95 9.76
N ILE A 149 14.18 19.93 9.40
CA ILE A 149 15.53 20.10 8.85
C ILE A 149 15.47 20.72 7.45
N LEU A 150 14.58 20.22 6.59
CA LEU A 150 14.37 20.78 5.25
C LEU A 150 13.85 22.22 5.32
N ALA A 151 12.92 22.54 6.22
CA ALA A 151 12.44 23.91 6.44
C ALA A 151 13.56 24.88 6.79
N ARG A 152 14.57 24.42 7.55
CA ARG A 152 15.70 25.24 7.98
C ARG A 152 16.73 25.47 6.87
N HIS A 153 17.04 24.42 6.10
CA HIS A 153 18.17 24.44 5.16
C HIS A 153 17.78 24.55 3.69
N ALA A 154 16.61 24.05 3.32
CA ALA A 154 16.12 23.97 1.94
C ALA A 154 14.58 24.12 1.88
N PRO A 155 14.01 25.24 2.36
CA PRO A 155 12.55 25.41 2.45
C PRO A 155 11.83 25.30 1.10
N SER A 156 12.53 25.61 0.00
CA SER A 156 12.01 25.46 -1.37
C SER A 156 11.79 24.01 -1.81
N THR A 157 12.14 23.02 -0.98
CA THR A 157 11.93 21.58 -1.25
C THR A 157 10.68 21.02 -0.57
N LEU A 158 10.01 21.82 0.27
CA LEU A 158 8.80 21.43 1.00
C LEU A 158 7.54 21.63 0.17
N ASP A 159 6.51 20.83 0.48
CA ASP A 159 5.24 20.77 -0.21
C ASP A 159 5.46 20.64 -1.73
N LEU A 160 6.32 19.70 -2.16
CA LEU A 160 6.53 19.34 -3.56
C LEU A 160 6.25 17.85 -3.76
N ASP A 161 5.88 17.44 -4.97
CA ASP A 161 5.68 16.01 -5.28
C ASP A 161 6.95 15.16 -5.08
N SER A 162 8.13 15.79 -5.10
CA SER A 162 9.42 15.14 -4.82
C SER A 162 9.78 15.09 -3.33
N GLU A 163 9.03 15.75 -2.45
CA GLU A 163 9.30 15.79 -1.00
C GLU A 163 9.30 14.38 -0.36
N PRO A 164 8.34 13.46 -0.65
CA PRO A 164 8.37 12.12 -0.07
C PRO A 164 9.61 11.31 -0.49
N ALA A 165 10.03 11.44 -1.75
CA ALA A 165 11.24 10.79 -2.25
C ALA A 165 12.51 11.34 -1.57
N LEU A 166 12.54 12.65 -1.31
CA LEU A 166 13.61 13.32 -0.58
C LEU A 166 13.64 12.88 0.90
N ILE A 167 12.49 12.84 1.57
CA ILE A 167 12.33 12.32 2.94
C ILE A 167 12.81 10.88 3.04
N GLN A 168 12.41 10.03 2.09
CA GLN A 168 12.88 8.64 2.04
C GLN A 168 14.40 8.55 1.81
N THR A 169 14.96 9.47 1.00
CA THR A 169 16.42 9.54 0.79
C THR A 169 17.16 9.96 2.06
N LEU A 170 16.60 10.89 2.85
CA LEU A 170 17.14 11.25 4.16
C LEU A 170 17.04 10.11 5.16
N ARG A 171 15.92 9.39 5.18
CA ARG A 171 15.74 8.17 6.00
C ARG A 171 16.77 7.11 5.63
N ASN A 172 16.95 6.83 4.35
CA ASN A 172 17.95 5.87 3.87
C ASN A 172 19.37 6.32 4.24
N ALA A 173 19.69 7.61 4.15
CA ALA A 173 20.97 8.15 4.60
C ALA A 173 21.18 7.94 6.11
N HIS A 174 20.13 8.21 6.90
CA HIS A 174 20.14 8.01 8.35
C HIS A 174 20.37 6.54 8.72
N ASP A 175 19.69 5.60 8.05
CA ASP A 175 19.88 4.17 8.26
C ASP A 175 21.28 3.67 7.90
N LEU A 176 21.96 4.37 6.99
CA LEU A 176 23.37 4.17 6.63
C LEU A 176 24.35 4.86 7.60
N GLY A 177 23.84 5.61 8.57
CA GLY A 177 24.60 6.26 9.63
C GLY A 177 24.91 7.74 9.41
N TRP A 178 24.25 8.40 8.46
CA TRP A 178 24.39 9.83 8.25
C TRP A 178 23.37 10.62 9.06
N GLU A 179 23.82 11.53 9.90
CA GLU A 179 22.92 12.47 10.58
C GLU A 179 22.31 13.45 9.57
N PRO A 180 20.96 13.52 9.45
CA PRO A 180 20.30 14.26 8.37
C PRO A 180 20.58 15.77 8.36
N ASP A 181 20.63 16.41 9.52
CA ASP A 181 20.87 17.86 9.64
C ASP A 181 22.26 18.28 9.08
N PRO A 182 23.39 17.73 9.59
CA PRO A 182 24.70 18.05 9.04
C PRO A 182 24.89 17.58 7.60
N LEU A 183 24.22 16.49 7.18
CA LEU A 183 24.24 16.02 5.80
C LEU A 183 23.63 17.06 4.84
N VAL A 184 22.42 17.53 5.13
CA VAL A 184 21.75 18.56 4.31
C VAL A 184 22.57 19.85 4.31
N ALA A 185 23.03 20.30 5.48
CA ALA A 185 23.87 21.50 5.59
C ALA A 185 25.21 21.39 4.83
N ALA A 186 25.78 20.20 4.70
CA ALA A 186 27.00 19.96 3.92
C ALA A 186 26.74 19.99 2.40
N VAL A 187 25.61 19.42 1.97
CA VAL A 187 25.20 19.38 0.56
C VAL A 187 24.73 20.75 0.06
N MET A 188 24.10 21.55 0.93
CA MET A 188 23.67 22.93 0.60
C MET A 188 24.83 23.89 0.31
N ARG A 189 26.05 23.60 0.79
CA ARG A 189 27.26 24.40 0.52
C ARG A 189 27.83 24.23 -0.89
N TRP A 190 27.23 23.40 -1.73
CA TRP A 190 27.70 23.16 -3.09
C TRP A 190 27.36 24.35 -4.02
N ARG A 191 28.22 24.61 -5.02
CA ARG A 191 28.19 25.84 -5.84
C ARG A 191 26.90 26.15 -6.60
N GLN A 192 26.08 25.14 -6.91
CA GLN A 192 24.86 25.31 -7.70
C GLN A 192 23.68 25.69 -6.80
N SER A 193 22.98 26.78 -7.12
CA SER A 193 21.74 27.15 -6.41
C SER A 193 20.67 26.07 -6.59
N LEU A 194 19.82 25.87 -5.58
CA LEU A 194 18.60 25.06 -5.71
C LEU A 194 17.43 25.86 -6.29
N GLU A 195 17.45 27.19 -6.15
CA GLU A 195 16.36 28.07 -6.61
C GLU A 195 16.26 28.16 -8.13
N GLU A 196 17.34 27.84 -8.85
CA GLU A 196 17.40 27.82 -10.31
C GLU A 196 16.99 26.46 -10.90
N ALA A 197 16.70 25.45 -10.08
CA ALA A 197 16.39 24.10 -10.53
C ALA A 197 14.87 23.91 -10.74
N ASP A 198 14.48 23.34 -11.90
CA ASP A 198 13.09 22.99 -12.23
C ASP A 198 12.41 22.07 -11.20
N ASN A 199 13.19 21.26 -10.47
CA ASN A 199 12.71 20.45 -9.34
C ASN A 199 13.79 20.47 -8.23
N PRO A 200 13.67 21.36 -7.23
CA PRO A 200 14.69 21.52 -6.19
C PRO A 200 14.78 20.28 -5.29
N GLY A 201 13.68 19.56 -5.05
CA GLY A 201 13.67 18.32 -4.27
C GLY A 201 14.46 17.19 -4.95
N ALA A 202 14.25 16.97 -6.25
CA ALA A 202 15.00 16.00 -7.03
C ALA A 202 16.49 16.38 -7.16
N ALA A 203 16.79 17.68 -7.31
CA ALA A 203 18.17 18.16 -7.34
C ALA A 203 18.89 17.92 -6.00
N LEU A 204 18.23 18.17 -4.86
CA LEU A 204 18.79 17.89 -3.54
C LEU A 204 18.97 16.39 -3.31
N GLN A 205 18.00 15.57 -3.73
CA GLN A 205 18.08 14.11 -3.70
C GLN A 205 19.33 13.60 -4.44
N ALA A 206 19.54 14.03 -5.69
CA ALA A 206 20.69 13.63 -6.50
C ALA A 206 22.04 14.01 -5.85
N ARG A 207 22.10 15.19 -5.22
CA ARG A 207 23.30 15.63 -4.48
C ARG A 207 23.55 14.77 -3.25
N ILE A 208 22.51 14.44 -2.47
CA ILE A 208 22.64 13.54 -1.32
C ILE A 208 23.14 12.18 -1.77
N THR A 209 22.50 11.55 -2.76
CA THR A 209 22.92 10.24 -3.31
C THR A 209 24.39 10.26 -3.77
N THR A 210 24.82 11.34 -4.45
CA THR A 210 26.21 11.52 -4.85
C THR A 210 27.16 11.64 -3.65
N HIS A 211 26.74 12.33 -2.59
CA HIS A 211 27.51 12.46 -1.35
C HIS A 211 27.71 11.11 -0.66
N LEU A 212 26.63 10.33 -0.53
CA LEU A 212 26.63 9.01 0.09
C LEU A 212 27.55 8.03 -0.66
N GLY A 213 27.60 8.10 -1.99
CA GLY A 213 28.48 7.22 -2.79
C GLY A 213 29.98 7.58 -2.72
N ARG A 214 30.33 8.80 -2.32
CA ARG A 214 31.73 9.29 -2.32
C ARG A 214 32.38 9.35 -0.95
N ARG A 215 31.59 9.28 0.12
CA ARG A 215 32.07 9.53 1.49
C ARG A 215 31.56 8.46 2.45
N ARG A 216 32.27 8.32 3.57
CA ARG A 216 31.81 7.52 4.71
C ARG A 216 31.12 8.43 5.73
N PRO A 217 30.12 7.92 6.48
CA PRO A 217 29.47 8.70 7.51
C PRO A 217 30.50 9.16 8.57
N PRO A 218 30.42 10.41 9.05
CA PRO A 218 31.25 10.88 10.15
C PRO A 218 30.85 10.20 11.47
N SER A 219 31.65 10.37 12.52
CA SER A 219 31.23 10.01 13.88
C SER A 219 29.93 10.73 14.23
N ALA A 220 29.00 10.04 14.91
CA ALA A 220 27.70 10.60 15.22
C ALA A 220 27.81 11.87 16.08
N THR A 221 27.09 12.89 15.65
CA THR A 221 26.99 14.20 16.31
C THR A 221 25.55 14.67 16.22
N GLY A 222 24.98 15.17 17.31
CA GLY A 222 23.58 15.59 17.37
C GLY A 222 23.41 16.99 17.94
N PRO A 223 22.26 17.65 17.70
CA PRO A 223 21.92 18.88 18.39
C PRO A 223 21.68 18.58 19.88
N PRO A 224 22.47 19.13 20.81
CA PRO A 224 22.29 18.87 22.23
C PRO A 224 21.03 19.58 22.75
N GLN A 225 20.23 18.87 23.56
CA GLN A 225 19.05 19.48 24.18
C GLN A 225 19.46 20.27 25.43
N PRO A 226 18.84 21.43 25.71
CA PRO A 226 19.21 22.26 26.86
C PRO A 226 19.18 21.53 28.21
N GLY A 227 18.21 20.62 28.40
CA GLY A 227 18.08 19.80 29.60
C GLY A 227 19.24 18.81 29.77
N ASP A 228 19.69 18.19 28.68
CA ASP A 228 20.83 17.27 28.72
C ASP A 228 22.12 18.01 29.03
N VAL A 229 22.36 19.15 28.36
CA VAL A 229 23.56 19.97 28.63
C VAL A 229 23.61 20.39 30.09
N THR A 230 22.48 20.80 30.66
CA THR A 230 22.40 21.18 32.08
C THR A 230 22.76 20.00 32.99
N ARG A 231 22.23 18.81 32.71
CA ARG A 231 22.53 17.58 33.45
C ARG A 231 24.02 17.20 33.32
N TRP A 232 24.56 17.21 32.11
CA TRP A 232 25.94 16.85 31.82
C TRP A 232 26.95 17.81 32.43
N ARG A 233 26.67 19.12 32.40
CA ARG A 233 27.47 20.12 33.15
C ARG A 233 27.48 19.79 34.63
N GLY A 234 26.31 19.52 35.22
CA GLY A 234 26.22 19.14 36.62
C GLY A 234 27.04 17.89 37.00
N ILE A 235 27.18 16.91 36.11
CA ILE A 235 28.05 15.73 36.31
C ILE A 235 29.51 16.16 36.37
N VAL A 236 29.96 16.97 35.40
CA VAL A 236 31.35 17.41 35.34
C VAL A 236 31.67 18.35 36.51
N ASP A 237 30.79 19.30 36.83
CA ASP A 237 30.97 20.23 37.95
C ASP A 237 31.05 19.53 39.31
N ALA A 238 30.26 18.46 39.50
CA ALA A 238 30.26 17.70 40.74
C ALA A 238 31.59 16.94 40.97
N ILE A 239 32.28 16.53 39.91
CA ILE A 239 33.47 15.67 39.98
C ILE A 239 34.76 16.47 39.74
N ALA A 240 34.73 17.44 38.82
CA ALA A 240 35.85 18.26 38.38
C ALA A 240 35.48 19.77 38.38
N PRO A 241 35.18 20.37 39.56
CA PRO A 241 34.66 21.74 39.68
C PRO A 241 35.64 22.85 39.25
N HIS A 242 36.88 22.51 38.92
CA HIS A 242 37.90 23.46 38.46
C HIS A 242 37.83 23.71 36.94
N VAL A 243 37.03 22.91 36.22
CA VAL A 243 36.88 22.96 34.77
C VAL A 243 35.75 23.93 34.40
N ALA A 244 36.03 24.89 33.52
CA ALA A 244 35.03 25.87 33.07
C ALA A 244 34.13 25.31 31.95
N VAL A 245 33.19 24.44 32.31
CA VAL A 245 32.28 23.76 31.35
C VAL A 245 31.23 24.68 30.71
N GLU A 246 31.13 25.92 31.18
CA GLU A 246 30.33 26.98 30.57
C GLU A 246 31.01 27.63 29.37
N ASP A 247 32.32 27.41 29.18
CA ASP A 247 33.06 27.99 28.07
C ASP A 247 32.50 27.51 26.72
N PRO A 248 32.35 28.39 25.71
CA PRO A 248 31.78 28.03 24.40
C PRO A 248 32.52 26.89 23.68
N ASP A 249 33.80 26.69 23.99
CA ASP A 249 34.61 25.61 23.39
C ASP A 249 34.11 24.20 23.77
N TRP A 250 33.35 24.08 24.86
CA TRP A 250 32.74 22.82 25.30
C TRP A 250 31.57 22.35 24.44
N GLU A 251 31.02 23.21 23.57
CA GLU A 251 29.87 22.88 22.73
C GLU A 251 30.09 21.62 21.88
N LYS A 252 31.33 21.39 21.41
CA LYS A 252 31.68 20.21 20.60
C LYS A 252 31.52 18.90 21.37
N ILE A 253 31.79 18.92 22.68
CA ILE A 253 31.67 17.76 23.56
C ILE A 253 30.19 17.43 23.75
N TRP A 254 29.34 18.45 23.93
CA TRP A 254 27.89 18.28 24.04
C TRP A 254 27.27 17.79 22.74
N VAL A 255 27.74 18.26 21.59
CA VAL A 255 27.33 17.77 20.28
C VAL A 255 27.72 16.30 20.07
N ARG A 256 28.92 15.88 20.50
CA ARG A 256 29.34 14.47 20.46
C ARG A 256 28.54 13.61 21.43
N ALA A 257 28.32 14.10 22.64
CA ALA A 257 27.51 13.46 23.67
C ALA A 257 26.07 13.24 23.17
N ALA A 258 25.45 14.24 22.55
CA ALA A 258 24.14 14.11 21.92
C ALA A 258 24.11 13.06 20.80
N GLY A 259 25.16 13.00 19.96
CA GLY A 259 25.29 11.96 18.94
C GLY A 259 25.44 10.55 19.52
N ALA A 260 26.21 10.40 20.59
CA ALA A 260 26.35 9.12 21.29
C ALA A 260 25.03 8.69 21.95
N LEU A 261 24.32 9.63 22.57
CA LEU A 261 23.00 9.39 23.13
C LEU A 261 22.01 8.94 22.06
N ALA A 262 22.01 9.57 20.88
CA ALA A 262 21.16 9.18 19.75
C ALA A 262 21.43 7.74 19.29
N LEU A 263 22.67 7.26 19.41
CA LEU A 263 23.06 5.87 19.16
C LEU A 263 22.75 4.90 20.33
N GLY A 264 22.14 5.37 21.42
CA GLY A 264 21.76 4.56 22.57
C GLY A 264 22.88 4.32 23.59
N PHE A 265 23.98 5.10 23.56
CA PHE A 265 25.00 5.01 24.61
C PHE A 265 24.54 5.65 25.93
N ASP A 266 25.00 5.09 27.05
CA ASP A 266 24.89 5.74 28.36
C ASP A 266 25.95 6.85 28.48
N VAL A 267 25.57 8.03 28.00
CA VAL A 267 26.41 9.22 27.95
C VAL A 267 26.73 9.76 29.33
N ASP A 268 25.82 9.61 30.29
CA ASP A 268 26.04 10.04 31.67
C ASP A 268 27.18 9.26 32.32
N ALA A 269 27.18 7.94 32.14
CA ALA A 269 28.26 7.10 32.64
C ALA A 269 29.58 7.38 31.90
N ALA A 270 29.53 7.67 30.58
CA ALA A 270 30.72 8.05 29.82
C ALA A 270 31.30 9.39 30.31
N LEU A 271 30.47 10.41 30.50
CA LEU A 271 30.89 11.72 31.01
C LEU A 271 31.36 11.67 32.47
N THR A 272 30.79 10.78 33.29
CA THR A 272 31.28 10.53 34.65
C THR A 272 32.73 10.03 34.63
N VAL A 273 33.05 9.10 33.71
CA VAL A 273 34.43 8.62 33.53
C VAL A 273 35.35 9.74 33.03
N VAL A 274 34.90 10.55 32.07
CA VAL A 274 35.66 11.71 31.57
C VAL A 274 35.91 12.73 32.68
N ALA A 275 34.92 13.01 33.52
CA ALA A 275 35.04 13.94 34.64
C ALA A 275 36.04 13.44 35.69
N HIS A 276 36.06 12.14 36.01
CA HIS A 276 37.09 11.56 36.87
C HIS A 276 38.49 11.65 36.27
N GLN A 277 38.62 11.48 34.94
CA GLN A 277 39.91 11.65 34.27
C GLN A 277 40.39 13.11 34.31
N LEU A 278 39.48 14.08 34.15
CA LEU A 278 39.77 15.51 34.30
C LEU A 278 40.19 15.85 35.74
N ALA A 279 39.48 15.35 36.74
CA ALA A 279 39.81 15.55 38.15
C ALA A 279 41.17 14.97 38.55
N ALA A 280 41.61 13.89 37.89
CA ALA A 280 42.90 13.26 38.12
C ALA A 280 44.07 13.95 37.41
N ARG A 281 43.83 15.01 36.62
CA ARG A 281 44.90 15.71 35.90
C ARG A 281 45.84 16.43 36.86
N PRO A 282 47.17 16.31 36.68
CA PRO A 282 48.13 17.04 37.50
C PRO A 282 48.08 18.53 37.20
N ALA A 283 48.08 19.38 38.23
CA ALA A 283 48.03 20.86 38.14
C ALA A 283 49.30 21.52 37.56
N VAL A 284 50.14 20.75 36.85
CA VAL A 284 51.37 21.19 36.17
C VAL A 284 50.97 21.68 34.77
N PRO A 285 51.77 22.51 34.04
CA PRO A 285 51.34 23.01 32.72
C PRO A 285 51.16 21.85 31.74
N ASP A 286 49.94 21.34 31.65
CA ASP A 286 49.53 20.41 30.62
C ASP A 286 49.31 21.23 29.34
N PRO A 287 50.00 20.91 28.24
CA PRO A 287 49.86 21.67 26.99
C PRO A 287 48.46 21.57 26.37
N MET A 288 47.60 20.64 26.82
CA MET A 288 46.27 20.47 26.24
C MET A 288 45.17 21.12 27.09
N PRO A 289 44.40 22.06 26.53
CA PRO A 289 43.20 22.62 27.18
C PRO A 289 42.19 21.56 27.62
N ASP A 290 41.43 21.84 28.68
CA ASP A 290 40.45 20.90 29.27
C ASP A 290 39.37 20.44 28.29
N ASP A 291 38.87 21.34 27.42
CA ASP A 291 37.88 21.03 26.38
C ASP A 291 38.41 20.01 25.37
N ARG A 292 39.67 20.20 24.89
CA ARG A 292 40.30 19.29 23.94
C ARG A 292 40.58 17.93 24.55
N TYR A 293 40.98 17.92 25.82
CA TYR A 293 41.15 16.67 26.58
C TYR A 293 39.84 15.94 26.74
N ALA A 294 38.79 16.64 27.16
CA ALA A 294 37.46 16.07 27.35
C ALA A 294 36.89 15.49 26.05
N ASP A 295 37.03 16.17 24.90
CA ASP A 295 36.57 15.64 23.60
C ASP A 295 37.29 14.34 23.22
N ALA A 296 38.63 14.31 23.37
CA ALA A 296 39.43 13.12 23.08
C ALA A 296 39.12 11.96 24.05
N ALA A 297 38.98 12.26 25.34
CA ALA A 297 38.64 11.30 26.38
C ALA A 297 37.24 10.71 26.17
N LEU A 298 36.25 11.54 25.82
CA LEU A 298 34.90 11.10 25.51
C LEU A 298 34.89 10.20 24.27
N ALA A 299 35.60 10.58 23.21
CA ALA A 299 35.71 9.76 22.00
C ALA A 299 36.32 8.37 22.31
N ALA A 300 37.41 8.33 23.09
CA ALA A 300 38.05 7.07 23.48
C ALA A 300 37.16 6.22 24.39
N GLU A 301 36.42 6.84 25.32
CA GLU A 301 35.50 6.13 26.20
C GLU A 301 34.32 5.53 25.44
N LEU A 302 33.73 6.27 24.51
CA LEU A 302 32.66 5.77 23.65
C LEU A 302 33.13 4.59 22.78
N GLU A 303 34.37 4.62 22.29
CA GLU A 303 34.94 3.49 21.55
C GLU A 303 35.09 2.25 22.44
N ARG A 304 35.65 2.40 23.67
CA ARG A 304 35.74 1.30 24.63
C ARG A 304 34.38 0.70 24.98
N ARG A 305 33.36 1.54 25.13
CA ARG A 305 31.98 1.10 25.41
C ARG A 305 31.40 0.33 24.23
N ARG A 306 31.62 0.80 23.01
CA ARG A 306 31.25 0.07 21.79
C ARG A 306 31.92 -1.31 21.75
N ASP A 307 33.20 -1.41 22.09
CA ASP A 307 33.94 -2.68 22.13
C ASP A 307 33.36 -3.67 23.17
N ARG A 308 32.73 -3.16 24.24
CA ARG A 308 31.99 -3.99 25.22
C ARG A 308 30.57 -4.34 24.77
N GLY A 309 30.16 -3.93 23.57
CA GLY A 309 28.79 -4.11 23.07
C GLY A 309 27.77 -3.17 23.70
N GLU A 310 28.20 -2.07 24.31
CA GLU A 310 27.28 -1.03 24.78
C GLU A 310 26.82 -0.14 23.62
N GLY A 311 25.60 0.39 23.74
CA GLY A 311 24.91 1.12 22.68
C GLY A 311 23.96 0.22 21.89
N HIS A 312 23.10 0.83 21.09
CA HIS A 312 22.12 0.06 20.33
C HIS A 312 22.75 -0.60 19.10
N VAL A 313 22.64 -1.92 19.01
CA VAL A 313 23.08 -2.71 17.86
C VAL A 313 21.86 -3.34 17.20
N ARG A 314 21.67 -3.05 15.91
CA ARG A 314 20.58 -3.62 15.12
C ARG A 314 20.79 -5.12 14.94
N ALA A 315 19.77 -5.91 15.23
CA ALA A 315 19.80 -7.36 15.07
C ALA A 315 19.97 -7.79 13.60
N VAL A 316 19.43 -7.03 12.66
CA VAL A 316 19.68 -7.24 11.21
C VAL A 316 20.07 -5.93 10.50
N PRO A 317 20.89 -5.98 9.42
CA PRO A 317 21.41 -4.79 8.75
C PRO A 317 20.36 -3.88 8.10
N TRP A 318 19.16 -4.39 7.84
CA TRP A 318 18.05 -3.68 7.18
C TRP A 318 17.02 -3.09 8.16
N LEU A 319 17.31 -3.07 9.46
CA LEU A 319 16.51 -2.32 10.43
C LEU A 319 16.78 -0.82 10.35
N ALA A 320 15.74 -0.03 10.58
CA ALA A 320 15.83 1.41 10.73
C ALA A 320 16.72 1.79 11.93
N ARG A 321 17.38 2.94 11.86
CA ARG A 321 18.16 3.48 12.99
C ARG A 321 17.29 4.44 13.82
N PRO A 322 16.89 4.07 15.04
CA PRO A 322 16.21 4.99 15.94
C PRO A 322 17.17 6.06 16.46
N ASP A 323 16.64 7.27 16.68
CA ASP A 323 17.31 8.31 17.43
C ASP A 323 16.89 8.24 18.90
N PHE A 324 17.71 7.61 19.74
CA PHE A 324 17.40 7.42 21.17
C PHE A 324 17.34 8.72 21.97
N ALA A 325 17.93 9.81 21.47
CA ALA A 325 17.79 11.12 22.11
C ALA A 325 16.34 11.62 22.03
N HIS A 326 15.61 11.28 20.95
CA HIS A 326 14.20 11.60 20.78
C HIS A 326 13.27 10.51 21.34
N VAL A 327 13.58 9.24 21.10
CA VAL A 327 12.74 8.09 21.50
C VAL A 327 12.50 8.07 23.01
N ARG A 328 13.51 8.39 23.84
CA ARG A 328 13.39 8.38 25.31
C ARG A 328 12.33 9.33 25.88
N HIS A 329 11.88 10.33 25.09
CA HIS A 329 10.82 11.24 25.51
C HIS A 329 9.41 10.64 25.34
N HIS A 330 9.31 9.46 24.73
CA HIS A 330 8.08 8.71 24.54
C HIS A 330 8.11 7.49 25.48
N PRO A 331 7.26 7.46 26.53
CA PRO A 331 7.24 6.36 27.49
C PRO A 331 7.11 5.00 26.81
N GLY A 332 7.95 4.04 27.20
CA GLY A 332 7.91 2.66 26.69
C GLY A 332 8.52 2.44 25.30
N HIS A 333 8.74 3.48 24.47
CA HIS A 333 9.24 3.27 23.09
C HIS A 333 10.67 2.69 23.06
N ALA A 334 11.58 3.19 23.91
CA ALA A 334 12.95 2.66 23.97
C ALA A 334 12.99 1.20 24.42
N GLN A 335 12.14 0.84 25.40
CA GLN A 335 11.97 -0.53 25.86
C GLN A 335 11.40 -1.42 24.76
N TYR A 336 10.34 -0.98 24.08
CA TYR A 336 9.74 -1.71 22.97
C TYR A 336 10.73 -1.97 21.83
N LEU A 337 11.54 -0.97 21.45
CA LEU A 337 12.58 -1.14 20.44
C LEU A 337 13.64 -2.16 20.87
N HIS A 338 14.01 -2.16 22.15
CA HIS A 338 14.93 -3.15 22.71
C HIS A 338 14.32 -4.56 22.65
N GLU A 339 13.08 -4.74 23.12
CA GLU A 339 12.35 -6.02 23.10
C GLU A 339 12.16 -6.56 21.68
N MET A 340 11.76 -5.71 20.72
CA MET A 340 11.63 -6.10 19.32
C MET A 340 12.98 -6.46 18.70
N ASN A 341 14.05 -5.72 19.01
CA ASN A 341 15.39 -6.04 18.51
C ASN A 341 15.88 -7.40 19.04
N LEU A 342 15.60 -7.73 20.31
CA LEU A 342 15.89 -9.05 20.88
C LEU A 342 15.06 -10.14 20.20
N ALA A 343 13.75 -9.95 20.02
CA ALA A 343 12.89 -10.92 19.33
C ALA A 343 13.35 -11.18 17.88
N ILE A 344 13.82 -10.14 17.19
CA ILE A 344 14.41 -10.27 15.85
C ILE A 344 15.69 -11.11 15.91
N ALA A 345 16.59 -10.83 16.86
CA ALA A 345 17.82 -11.62 17.02
C ALA A 345 17.52 -13.09 17.33
N GLU A 346 16.57 -13.38 18.24
CA GLU A 346 16.12 -14.75 18.53
C GLU A 346 15.54 -15.44 17.30
N ARG A 347 14.79 -14.71 16.46
CA ARG A 347 14.26 -15.26 15.21
C ARG A 347 15.38 -15.56 14.21
N VAL A 348 16.41 -14.71 14.10
CA VAL A 348 17.59 -14.98 13.26
C VAL A 348 18.26 -16.28 13.70
N GLU A 349 18.47 -16.47 15.01
CA GLU A 349 19.07 -17.70 15.56
C GLU A 349 18.20 -18.94 15.30
N TYR A 350 16.88 -18.81 15.42
CA TYR A 350 15.95 -19.89 15.07
C TYR A 350 16.06 -20.27 13.59
N LEU A 351 16.11 -19.28 12.68
CA LEU A 351 16.24 -19.52 11.24
C LEU A 351 17.60 -20.12 10.89
N ARG A 352 18.69 -19.62 11.50
CA ARG A 352 20.05 -20.20 11.41
C ARG A 352 20.03 -21.68 11.76
N ALA A 353 19.47 -22.03 12.92
CA ALA A 353 19.37 -23.41 13.37
C ALA A 353 18.50 -24.28 12.45
N ALA A 354 17.43 -23.73 11.88
CA ALA A 354 16.60 -24.44 10.92
C ALA A 354 17.36 -24.74 9.63
N VAL A 355 18.10 -23.77 9.09
CA VAL A 355 18.87 -23.96 7.86
C VAL A 355 20.02 -24.95 8.05
N ILE A 356 20.72 -24.90 9.18
CA ILE A 356 21.79 -25.88 9.50
C ILE A 356 21.23 -27.30 9.62
N ARG A 357 20.02 -27.47 10.15
CA ARG A 357 19.39 -28.78 10.33
C ARG A 357 18.86 -29.35 9.02
N ASP A 358 18.20 -28.51 8.22
CA ASP A 358 17.41 -28.95 7.07
C ASP A 358 18.18 -28.86 5.74
N GLU A 359 19.33 -28.18 5.71
CA GLU A 359 20.24 -28.01 4.56
C GLU A 359 19.52 -27.75 3.22
N PRO A 360 18.76 -26.64 3.11
CA PRO A 360 17.99 -26.32 1.91
C PRO A 360 18.89 -26.04 0.69
N GLU A 361 18.39 -26.33 -0.50
CA GLU A 361 19.18 -26.35 -1.75
C GLU A 361 19.91 -25.03 -2.06
N TRP A 362 19.35 -23.88 -1.70
CA TRP A 362 19.98 -22.56 -1.93
C TRP A 362 21.30 -22.37 -1.18
N VAL A 363 21.56 -23.16 -0.11
CA VAL A 363 22.81 -23.10 0.68
C VAL A 363 23.96 -23.83 -0.02
N SER A 364 23.65 -24.70 -0.99
CA SER A 364 24.64 -25.57 -1.64
C SER A 364 25.80 -24.78 -2.30
N GLY A 365 25.52 -23.56 -2.77
CA GLY A 365 26.52 -22.66 -3.34
C GLY A 365 27.52 -22.04 -2.35
N LEU A 366 27.28 -22.11 -1.03
CA LEU A 366 28.18 -21.57 0.00
C LEU A 366 29.31 -22.55 0.37
N GLY A 367 29.17 -23.82 0.00
CA GLY A 367 30.08 -24.90 0.40
C GLY A 367 29.84 -25.39 1.83
N PRO A 368 30.55 -26.45 2.26
CA PRO A 368 30.39 -27.02 3.59
C PRO A 368 30.81 -26.04 4.69
N ARG A 369 30.18 -26.12 5.85
CA ARG A 369 30.54 -25.35 7.05
C ARG A 369 32.03 -25.59 7.40
N PRO A 370 32.86 -24.54 7.54
CA PRO A 370 34.28 -24.67 7.85
C PRO A 370 34.57 -25.32 9.22
N ASP A 371 35.73 -25.98 9.35
CA ASP A 371 36.20 -26.57 10.61
C ASP A 371 36.82 -25.54 11.58
N ASN A 372 37.34 -24.42 11.05
CA ASN A 372 37.89 -23.35 11.88
C ASN A 372 36.75 -22.66 12.64
N PRO A 373 36.80 -22.59 13.99
CA PRO A 373 35.69 -22.06 14.78
C PRO A 373 35.31 -20.61 14.43
N ILE A 374 36.25 -19.76 14.06
CA ILE A 374 35.96 -18.36 13.68
C ILE A 374 35.25 -18.32 12.32
N ALA A 375 35.79 -19.03 11.33
CA ALA A 375 35.19 -19.08 9.99
C ALA A 375 33.83 -19.82 10.00
N ALA A 376 33.66 -20.78 10.90
CA ALA A 376 32.42 -21.49 11.11
C ALA A 376 31.33 -20.58 11.68
N GLU A 377 31.68 -19.73 12.65
CA GLU A 377 30.76 -18.71 13.18
C GLU A 377 30.39 -17.69 12.11
N GLU A 378 31.36 -17.19 11.34
CA GLU A 378 31.09 -16.25 10.24
C GLU A 378 30.20 -16.84 9.14
N TRP A 379 30.38 -18.14 8.85
CA TRP A 379 29.55 -18.90 7.91
C TRP A 379 28.12 -19.03 8.45
N ASP A 380 27.99 -19.44 9.71
CA ASP A 380 26.69 -19.64 10.33
C ASP A 380 25.91 -18.32 10.48
N ASP A 381 26.57 -17.24 10.87
CA ASP A 381 26.02 -15.89 10.93
C ASP A 381 25.51 -15.44 9.57
N LEU A 382 26.29 -15.69 8.51
CA LEU A 382 25.90 -15.36 7.15
C LEU A 382 24.63 -16.12 6.73
N VAL A 383 24.56 -17.42 7.03
CA VAL A 383 23.40 -18.25 6.74
C VAL A 383 22.16 -17.79 7.51
N GLY A 384 22.30 -17.49 8.80
CA GLY A 384 21.23 -16.91 9.62
C GLY A 384 20.70 -15.59 9.04
N LEU A 385 21.60 -14.69 8.66
CA LEU A 385 21.23 -13.41 8.04
C LEU A 385 20.57 -13.58 6.67
N ILE A 386 21.02 -14.51 5.83
CA ILE A 386 20.37 -14.76 4.53
C ILE A 386 18.99 -15.39 4.74
N ALA A 387 18.84 -16.33 5.67
CA ALA A 387 17.55 -16.90 6.00
C ALA A 387 16.56 -15.84 6.51
N ALA A 388 17.02 -14.96 7.41
CA ALA A 388 16.24 -13.82 7.89
C ALA A 388 15.89 -12.84 6.75
N TYR A 389 16.82 -12.57 5.83
CA TYR A 389 16.57 -11.72 4.66
C TYR A 389 15.50 -12.34 3.75
N ARG A 390 15.59 -13.64 3.47
CA ARG A 390 14.61 -14.39 2.69
C ARG A 390 13.23 -14.37 3.33
N GLU A 391 13.13 -14.59 4.64
CA GLU A 391 11.86 -14.52 5.36
C GLU A 391 11.28 -13.10 5.38
N THR A 392 12.12 -12.08 5.63
CA THR A 392 11.69 -10.66 5.64
C THR A 392 11.04 -10.27 4.31
N PHE A 393 11.65 -10.67 3.19
CA PHE A 393 11.28 -10.22 1.85
C PHE A 393 10.55 -11.31 1.03
N ARG A 394 10.08 -12.38 1.67
CA ARG A 394 9.33 -13.50 1.06
C ARG A 394 9.98 -14.05 -0.21
N ILE A 395 11.26 -14.44 -0.08
CA ILE A 395 12.04 -14.99 -1.20
C ILE A 395 11.93 -16.51 -1.20
N ASP A 396 11.14 -17.03 -2.14
CA ASP A 396 10.89 -18.48 -2.26
C ASP A 396 11.78 -19.18 -3.31
N GLY A 397 12.48 -18.41 -4.15
CA GLY A 397 13.33 -18.95 -5.22
C GLY A 397 14.67 -19.54 -4.76
N GLU A 398 15.33 -20.28 -5.67
CA GLU A 398 16.64 -20.93 -5.44
C GLU A 398 17.79 -19.94 -5.20
N ALA A 399 17.69 -18.72 -5.73
CA ALA A 399 18.69 -17.69 -5.52
C ALA A 399 18.71 -17.25 -4.03
N PRO A 400 19.87 -17.29 -3.33
CA PRO A 400 19.94 -17.09 -1.88
C PRO A 400 19.34 -15.76 -1.42
N LEU A 401 19.62 -14.67 -2.13
CA LEU A 401 19.15 -13.32 -1.82
C LEU A 401 18.13 -12.77 -2.83
N GLY A 402 17.66 -13.60 -3.77
CA GLY A 402 16.80 -13.16 -4.87
C GLY A 402 17.46 -12.16 -5.84
N GLY A 403 16.65 -11.52 -6.69
CA GLY A 403 17.11 -10.48 -7.62
C GLY A 403 17.64 -9.24 -6.90
N LYS A 404 18.61 -8.56 -7.51
CA LYS A 404 19.17 -7.30 -6.98
C LYS A 404 18.05 -6.26 -6.80
N PRO A 405 17.86 -5.71 -5.59
CA PRO A 405 16.85 -4.67 -5.37
C PRO A 405 17.14 -3.42 -6.23
N GLY A 406 16.10 -2.84 -6.85
CA GLY A 406 16.20 -1.57 -7.59
C GLY A 406 16.35 -0.33 -6.68
N SER A 407 15.83 -0.40 -5.46
CA SER A 407 15.89 0.68 -4.46
C SER A 407 17.30 1.00 -3.96
N GLN A 408 17.52 2.22 -3.47
CA GLN A 408 18.78 2.67 -2.83
C GLN A 408 18.54 2.89 -1.32
N GLY A 409 18.41 1.82 -0.54
CA GLY A 409 18.13 1.87 0.90
C GLY A 409 18.72 0.71 1.70
N ALA A 410 18.26 0.52 2.94
CA ALA A 410 18.80 -0.48 3.87
C ALA A 410 18.74 -1.92 3.31
N ARG A 411 17.65 -2.27 2.61
CA ARG A 411 17.51 -3.55 1.87
C ARG A 411 18.60 -3.75 0.83
N ALA A 412 18.82 -2.77 -0.05
CA ALA A 412 19.81 -2.87 -1.13
C ALA A 412 21.27 -2.85 -0.61
N HIS A 413 21.52 -2.12 0.48
CA HIS A 413 22.80 -2.17 1.17
C HIS A 413 23.05 -3.53 1.82
N ALA A 414 22.05 -4.09 2.51
CA ALA A 414 22.13 -5.43 3.08
C ALA A 414 22.36 -6.48 1.99
N TRP A 415 21.60 -6.43 0.89
CA TRP A 415 21.79 -7.32 -0.27
C TRP A 415 23.24 -7.26 -0.77
N ARG A 416 23.82 -6.08 -1.00
CA ARG A 416 25.21 -5.93 -1.44
C ARG A 416 26.20 -6.51 -0.43
N SER A 417 26.04 -6.15 0.85
CA SER A 417 26.94 -6.59 1.92
C SER A 417 26.91 -8.11 2.12
N LEU A 418 25.72 -8.72 2.04
CA LEU A 418 25.54 -10.16 2.17
C LEU A 418 26.06 -10.90 0.92
N SER A 419 25.84 -10.37 -0.29
CA SER A 419 26.40 -10.93 -1.53
C SER A 419 27.94 -10.89 -1.52
N GLU A 420 28.54 -9.80 -1.06
CA GLU A 420 30.01 -9.71 -0.92
C GLU A 420 30.57 -10.73 0.09
N ARG A 421 29.89 -10.91 1.23
CA ARG A 421 30.24 -11.96 2.21
C ARG A 421 30.07 -13.36 1.63
N TRP A 422 28.99 -13.61 0.89
CA TRP A 422 28.73 -14.89 0.21
C TRP A 422 29.86 -15.26 -0.77
N ASP A 423 30.27 -14.31 -1.61
CA ASP A 423 31.34 -14.51 -2.59
C ASP A 423 32.70 -14.80 -1.94
N THR A 424 32.91 -14.36 -0.70
CA THR A 424 34.14 -14.60 0.07
C THR A 424 34.29 -16.08 0.44
N PHE A 425 33.19 -16.74 0.80
CA PHE A 425 33.18 -18.18 1.10
C PHE A 425 33.24 -19.05 -0.16
N GLY A 426 32.59 -18.64 -1.25
CA GLY A 426 32.60 -19.36 -2.53
C GLY A 426 33.96 -19.46 -3.23
N ARG A 427 35.00 -18.76 -2.75
CA ARG A 427 36.37 -18.78 -3.32
C ARG A 427 37.39 -19.59 -2.52
N ALA A 428 37.04 -20.19 -1.38
CA ALA A 428 37.99 -20.97 -0.59
C ALA A 428 38.37 -22.29 -1.31
N PRO A 429 39.67 -22.64 -1.44
CA PRO A 429 40.08 -23.90 -2.04
C PRO A 429 39.66 -25.05 -1.12
N VAL A 430 38.88 -25.97 -1.67
CA VAL A 430 38.50 -27.24 -1.05
C VAL A 430 39.76 -27.95 -0.57
N THR A 431 39.98 -27.93 0.74
CA THR A 431 41.00 -28.77 1.39
C THR A 431 40.36 -30.07 1.85
N ASP A 432 41.25 -31.04 1.96
CA ASP A 432 41.06 -32.46 1.74
C ASP A 432 39.95 -33.11 2.58
N ARG A 433 39.26 -34.05 1.94
CA ARG A 433 38.17 -34.85 2.54
C ARG A 433 38.71 -35.69 3.68
N SER A 434 38.11 -35.57 4.85
CA SER A 434 38.13 -36.62 5.87
C SER A 434 36.70 -37.12 6.11
N GLU A 435 36.57 -38.44 6.13
CA GLU A 435 35.34 -39.23 6.07
C GLU A 435 34.26 -38.91 7.15
N PRO A 436 32.98 -39.22 6.87
CA PRO A 436 31.86 -38.82 7.72
C PRO A 436 31.68 -39.75 8.94
N ALA A 437 31.44 -39.14 10.11
CA ALA A 437 30.95 -39.83 11.30
C ALA A 437 29.41 -39.86 11.32
N ALA A 438 28.87 -41.01 11.73
CA ALA A 438 27.46 -41.40 11.71
C ALA A 438 26.49 -40.45 12.47
N PRO A 439 25.18 -40.43 12.11
CA PRO A 439 24.20 -39.52 12.70
C PRO A 439 23.81 -39.95 14.12
N ARG A 440 23.83 -39.00 15.06
CA ARG A 440 23.27 -39.17 16.41
C ARG A 440 21.84 -38.62 16.43
N THR A 441 20.87 -39.52 16.50
CA THR A 441 19.48 -39.20 16.85
C THR A 441 19.34 -38.92 18.35
N ALA A 442 18.65 -37.85 18.71
CA ALA A 442 18.09 -37.61 20.04
C ALA A 442 16.70 -36.95 19.94
N PRO A 443 15.80 -37.13 20.93
CA PRO A 443 14.36 -37.11 20.70
C PRO A 443 13.69 -35.75 20.99
N ARG A 444 12.54 -35.54 20.34
CA ARG A 444 11.52 -34.54 20.72
C ARG A 444 10.84 -34.95 22.03
N ALA A 445 10.59 -33.96 22.90
CA ALA A 445 9.56 -34.00 23.92
C ALA A 445 8.86 -32.64 24.01
N ALA A 446 7.54 -32.68 24.08
CA ALA A 446 6.64 -31.56 24.32
C ALA A 446 6.36 -31.44 25.84
N GLU A 447 6.12 -30.22 26.33
CA GLU A 447 4.90 -29.79 27.06
C GLU A 447 5.10 -28.44 27.79
N ARG A 448 4.34 -27.44 27.31
CA ARG A 448 3.47 -26.48 28.03
C ARG A 448 3.61 -26.30 29.56
N ASP A 449 3.70 -25.05 30.04
CA ASP A 449 2.57 -24.15 30.40
C ASP A 449 2.99 -23.04 31.41
N GLY A 450 2.36 -21.86 31.27
CA GLY A 450 2.02 -20.99 32.41
C GLY A 450 2.81 -19.69 32.59
N LEU A 451 2.26 -18.56 32.11
CA LEU A 451 1.87 -17.41 32.95
C LEU A 451 1.16 -16.33 32.10
N PHE A 452 -0.11 -16.06 32.39
CA PHE A 452 -0.79 -14.81 32.05
C PHE A 452 -1.37 -14.26 33.35
N ALA A 453 -1.11 -12.97 33.63
CA ALA A 453 -1.91 -12.20 34.56
C ALA A 453 -2.03 -10.76 34.06
N GLU A 454 -3.30 -10.39 33.85
CA GLU A 454 -3.94 -9.11 34.17
C GLU A 454 -3.46 -7.82 33.50
N PHE A 455 -4.33 -7.30 32.62
CA PHE A 455 -4.59 -5.86 32.58
C PHE A 455 -6.10 -5.62 32.67
N GLU A 456 -6.49 -5.00 33.79
CA GLU A 456 -7.80 -4.41 34.05
C GLU A 456 -8.09 -3.25 33.08
N HIS A 457 -9.38 -3.09 32.78
CA HIS A 457 -9.95 -1.93 32.12
C HIS A 457 -9.76 -0.67 32.97
N ALA A 458 -9.21 0.37 32.36
CA ALA A 458 -9.29 1.73 32.86
C ALA A 458 -10.44 2.47 32.15
N ASP A 459 -11.23 3.16 32.95
CA ASP A 459 -12.46 3.89 32.63
C ASP A 459 -12.48 4.66 31.31
N GLU A 460 -13.66 4.61 30.67
CA GLU A 460 -14.13 5.52 29.63
C GLU A 460 -14.01 6.98 30.09
N ARG A 461 -12.93 7.63 29.68
CA ARG A 461 -13.02 9.01 29.21
C ARG A 461 -13.11 8.94 27.69
N VAL A 462 -14.21 9.43 27.12
CA VAL A 462 -14.30 9.72 25.69
C VAL A 462 -13.28 10.82 25.39
N VAL A 463 -12.04 10.41 25.16
CA VAL A 463 -11.02 11.21 24.48
C VAL A 463 -11.17 10.80 23.02
N LEU A 464 -11.87 11.59 22.22
CA LEU A 464 -11.80 11.44 20.77
C LEU A 464 -10.33 11.58 20.37
N GLU A 465 -9.84 10.65 19.56
CA GLU A 465 -8.51 10.74 18.98
C GLU A 465 -8.38 12.08 18.22
N PRO A 466 -7.19 12.72 18.24
CA PRO A 466 -6.99 13.98 17.52
C PRO A 466 -7.11 13.77 16.01
N LEU A 467 -7.52 14.82 15.28
CA LEU A 467 -7.86 14.71 13.85
C LEU A 467 -6.73 14.15 12.99
N ASN A 468 -5.46 14.44 13.33
CA ASN A 468 -4.30 13.92 12.62
C ASN A 468 -4.20 12.38 12.67
N VAL A 469 -4.69 11.74 13.73
CA VAL A 469 -4.72 10.28 13.87
C VAL A 469 -5.92 9.70 13.12
N LEU A 470 -7.10 10.30 13.29
CA LEU A 470 -8.33 9.85 12.61
C LEU A 470 -8.22 9.96 11.09
N VAL A 471 -7.73 11.09 10.58
CA VAL A 471 -7.48 11.30 9.15
C VAL A 471 -6.44 10.30 8.64
N ARG A 472 -5.38 10.03 9.39
CA ARG A 472 -4.37 9.04 8.99
C ARG A 472 -4.93 7.62 8.90
N ARG A 473 -5.79 7.23 9.84
CA ARG A 473 -6.45 5.92 9.84
C ARG A 473 -7.42 5.80 8.67
N TYR A 474 -8.15 6.88 8.38
CA TYR A 474 -8.99 6.97 7.19
C TYR A 474 -8.17 6.83 5.91
N GLU A 475 -7.05 7.56 5.78
CA GLU A 475 -6.14 7.47 4.62
C GLU A 475 -5.62 6.05 4.39
N LEU A 476 -5.19 5.36 5.47
CA LEU A 476 -4.69 3.98 5.38
C LEU A 476 -5.76 3.03 4.83
N LEU A 477 -7.02 3.23 5.21
CA LEU A 477 -8.12 2.40 4.73
C LEU A 477 -8.55 2.80 3.31
N ALA A 478 -8.58 4.10 3.01
CA ALA A 478 -8.99 4.62 1.70
C ALA A 478 -7.99 4.27 0.59
N ARG A 479 -6.71 4.16 0.94
CA ARG A 479 -5.60 3.86 0.01
C ARG A 479 -5.09 2.42 0.11
N ASP A 480 -5.83 1.54 0.77
CA ASP A 480 -5.44 0.13 0.89
C ASP A 480 -5.36 -0.51 -0.52
N GLY A 481 -4.20 -1.06 -0.87
CA GLY A 481 -3.92 -1.63 -2.19
C GLY A 481 -3.65 -0.64 -3.33
N ASP A 482 -3.64 0.67 -3.08
CA ASP A 482 -3.38 1.68 -4.13
C ASP A 482 -1.97 1.59 -4.70
N GLU A 483 -0.97 1.34 -3.85
CA GLU A 483 0.43 1.23 -4.29
C GLU A 483 0.60 0.10 -5.32
N ASP A 484 0.09 -1.10 -5.02
CA ASP A 484 0.14 -2.25 -5.92
C ASP A 484 -0.58 -1.94 -7.25
N ARG A 485 -1.73 -1.27 -7.19
CA ARG A 485 -2.49 -0.87 -8.37
C ARG A 485 -1.75 0.18 -9.21
N TYR A 486 -1.13 1.17 -8.58
CA TYR A 486 -0.32 2.15 -9.29
C TYR A 486 0.88 1.48 -9.95
N LEU A 487 1.55 0.55 -9.25
CA LEU A 487 2.67 -0.20 -9.81
C LEU A 487 2.25 -1.06 -11.00
N ASP A 488 1.07 -1.68 -10.97
CA ASP A 488 0.51 -2.41 -12.12
C ASP A 488 0.23 -1.49 -13.33
N VAL A 489 -0.37 -0.31 -13.08
CA VAL A 489 -0.59 0.72 -14.11
C VAL A 489 0.73 1.20 -14.71
N LEU A 490 1.73 1.47 -13.87
CA LEU A 490 3.07 1.86 -14.33
C LEU A 490 3.72 0.73 -15.13
N ALA A 491 3.66 -0.52 -14.65
CA ALA A 491 4.21 -1.67 -15.37
C ALA A 491 3.57 -1.88 -16.75
N ARG A 492 2.29 -1.55 -16.91
CA ARG A 492 1.54 -1.68 -18.16
C ARG A 492 1.84 -0.54 -19.16
N TYR A 493 1.84 0.72 -18.69
CA TYR A 493 1.87 1.89 -19.57
C TYR A 493 3.20 2.65 -19.58
N VAL A 494 3.96 2.60 -18.48
CA VAL A 494 5.27 3.25 -18.34
C VAL A 494 6.27 2.32 -17.63
N PRO A 495 6.63 1.16 -18.21
CA PRO A 495 7.41 0.14 -17.49
C PRO A 495 8.75 0.67 -16.93
N GLY A 496 9.37 1.64 -17.62
CA GLY A 496 10.61 2.28 -17.19
C GLY A 496 10.49 3.22 -15.97
N ALA A 497 9.28 3.50 -15.49
CA ALA A 497 9.06 4.21 -14.23
C ALA A 497 9.12 3.26 -13.01
N VAL A 498 8.92 1.95 -13.21
CA VAL A 498 8.97 0.95 -12.14
C VAL A 498 10.43 0.73 -11.74
N ASN A 499 10.72 0.82 -10.43
CA ASN A 499 12.03 0.85 -9.80
C ASN A 499 12.94 2.04 -10.21
N ALA A 500 12.38 3.09 -10.83
CA ALA A 500 13.13 4.30 -11.13
C ALA A 500 13.46 5.10 -9.85
N GLY A 501 14.50 5.95 -9.90
CA GLY A 501 14.91 6.75 -8.73
C GLY A 501 13.82 7.68 -8.20
N ALA A 502 12.96 8.18 -9.09
CA ALA A 502 11.79 8.99 -8.77
C ALA A 502 10.46 8.23 -8.78
N GLU A 503 10.45 6.89 -8.74
CA GLU A 503 9.20 6.09 -8.63
C GLU A 503 8.29 6.58 -7.48
N PRO A 504 8.79 6.87 -6.26
CA PRO A 504 7.94 7.37 -5.18
C PRO A 504 7.28 8.72 -5.50
N ALA A 505 7.92 9.57 -6.31
CA ALA A 505 7.33 10.84 -6.74
C ALA A 505 6.19 10.63 -7.75
N ALA A 506 6.32 9.63 -8.64
CA ALA A 506 5.24 9.24 -9.55
C ALA A 506 4.06 8.65 -8.78
N LEU A 507 4.30 7.75 -7.82
CA LEU A 507 3.25 7.18 -6.97
C LEU A 507 2.54 8.27 -6.15
N ASN A 508 3.29 9.23 -5.58
CA ASN A 508 2.70 10.34 -4.84
C ASN A 508 1.88 11.28 -5.74
N ALA A 509 2.36 11.58 -6.96
CA ALA A 509 1.60 12.38 -7.92
C ALA A 509 0.29 11.67 -8.33
N LEU A 510 0.30 10.34 -8.49
CA LEU A 510 -0.90 9.54 -8.75
C LEU A 510 -1.86 9.52 -7.57
N ALA A 511 -1.35 9.39 -6.33
CA ALA A 511 -2.17 9.49 -5.12
C ALA A 511 -2.83 10.87 -5.00
N ASN A 512 -2.07 11.95 -5.22
CA ASN A 512 -2.60 13.32 -5.22
C ASN A 512 -3.64 13.54 -6.33
N ALA A 513 -3.44 12.94 -7.50
CA ALA A 513 -4.40 12.99 -8.58
C ALA A 513 -5.69 12.25 -8.20
N GLN A 514 -5.57 11.08 -7.57
CA GLN A 514 -6.71 10.30 -7.11
C GLN A 514 -7.53 11.01 -6.06
N ASP A 515 -6.89 11.66 -5.10
CA ASP A 515 -7.57 12.49 -4.09
C ASP A 515 -8.34 13.66 -4.71
N GLN A 516 -7.92 14.10 -5.90
CA GLN A 516 -8.62 15.08 -6.72
C GLN A 516 -9.64 14.44 -7.67
N GLY A 517 -9.91 13.14 -7.55
CA GLY A 517 -10.94 12.42 -8.31
C GLY A 517 -10.45 11.70 -9.56
N TRP A 518 -9.16 11.75 -9.91
CA TRP A 518 -8.62 11.10 -11.10
C TRP A 518 -8.44 9.59 -10.90
N GLN A 519 -8.75 8.79 -11.92
CA GLN A 519 -8.43 7.37 -11.91
C GLN A 519 -7.05 7.14 -12.54
N ALA A 520 -6.11 6.60 -11.76
CA ALA A 520 -4.69 6.51 -12.13
C ALA A 520 -4.46 5.86 -13.49
N GLU A 521 -5.15 4.75 -13.79
CA GLU A 521 -5.04 4.05 -15.08
C GLU A 521 -5.39 4.94 -16.27
N ARG A 522 -6.50 5.69 -16.19
CA ARG A 522 -6.95 6.57 -17.26
C ARG A 522 -5.99 7.74 -17.47
N LEU A 523 -5.51 8.30 -16.36
CA LEU A 523 -4.57 9.42 -16.39
C LEU A 523 -3.23 9.00 -17.00
N VAL A 524 -2.64 7.89 -16.53
CA VAL A 524 -1.35 7.41 -17.03
C VAL A 524 -1.44 6.99 -18.50
N ARG A 525 -2.49 6.25 -18.89
CA ARG A 525 -2.69 5.85 -20.29
C ARG A 525 -2.72 7.07 -21.21
N LYS A 526 -3.51 8.09 -20.87
CA LYS A 526 -3.60 9.34 -21.64
C LYS A 526 -2.23 10.03 -21.77
N LEU A 527 -1.50 10.16 -20.67
CA LEU A 527 -0.19 10.82 -20.66
C LEU A 527 0.93 10.00 -21.34
N ALA A 528 0.74 8.69 -21.49
CA ALA A 528 1.65 7.81 -22.21
C ALA A 528 1.46 7.89 -23.73
N ASP A 529 0.21 7.95 -24.20
CA ASP A 529 -0.14 7.96 -25.63
C ASP A 529 0.31 9.25 -26.35
N ASP A 530 0.35 10.40 -25.66
CA ASP A 530 0.64 11.70 -26.28
C ASP A 530 2.12 11.93 -26.69
N SER A 531 3.08 11.20 -26.10
CA SER A 531 4.52 11.48 -26.33
C SER A 531 5.49 10.35 -25.97
N GLY A 532 5.03 9.30 -25.28
CA GLY A 532 5.89 8.26 -24.70
C GLY A 532 6.94 8.77 -23.68
N PHE A 533 7.76 7.84 -23.19
CA PHE A 533 8.76 8.08 -22.14
C PHE A 533 10.19 7.56 -22.46
N ALA A 534 10.39 6.95 -23.63
CA ALA A 534 11.65 6.28 -24.00
C ALA A 534 12.89 7.19 -24.07
N TRP A 535 12.69 8.50 -24.14
CA TRP A 535 13.76 9.52 -24.22
C TRP A 535 14.22 10.02 -22.84
N ALA A 536 13.45 9.76 -21.77
CA ALA A 536 13.71 10.30 -20.44
C ALA A 536 14.76 9.46 -19.69
N SER A 537 15.72 10.13 -19.04
CA SER A 537 16.71 9.47 -18.18
C SER A 537 16.10 8.95 -16.86
N ASP A 538 15.03 9.56 -16.39
CA ASP A 538 14.15 9.06 -15.31
C ASP A 538 12.68 9.24 -15.74
N PRO A 539 12.06 8.19 -16.31
CA PRO A 539 10.66 8.22 -16.73
C PRO A 539 9.67 8.55 -15.61
N ALA A 540 9.96 8.15 -14.36
CA ALA A 540 9.08 8.41 -13.23
C ALA A 540 9.06 9.90 -12.85
N ALA A 541 10.22 10.57 -12.90
CA ALA A 541 10.30 12.01 -12.65
C ALA A 541 9.51 12.82 -13.70
N VAL A 542 9.61 12.43 -14.97
CA VAL A 542 8.86 13.08 -16.06
C VAL A 542 7.37 12.80 -15.94
N LEU A 543 6.98 11.56 -15.60
CA LEU A 543 5.58 11.19 -15.38
C LEU A 543 4.98 11.98 -14.22
N ALA A 544 5.66 12.05 -13.06
CA ALA A 544 5.20 12.83 -11.92
C ALA A 544 4.92 14.30 -12.32
N LYS A 545 5.87 14.94 -13.02
CA LYS A 545 5.70 16.31 -13.51
C LYS A 545 4.51 16.46 -14.48
N ARG A 546 4.34 15.51 -15.40
CA ARG A 546 3.22 15.52 -16.37
C ARG A 546 1.88 15.33 -15.69
N VAL A 547 1.80 14.42 -14.72
CA VAL A 547 0.60 14.18 -13.90
C VAL A 547 0.22 15.48 -13.20
N SER A 548 1.14 16.09 -12.44
CA SER A 548 0.85 17.31 -11.69
C SER A 548 0.45 18.49 -12.59
N ALA A 549 1.11 18.65 -13.75
CA ALA A 549 0.72 19.66 -14.74
C ALA A 549 -0.68 19.37 -15.33
N HIS A 550 -0.98 18.12 -15.70
CA HIS A 550 -2.26 17.75 -16.28
C HIS A 550 -3.41 17.98 -15.31
N VAL A 551 -3.24 17.56 -14.06
CA VAL A 551 -4.23 17.70 -12.99
C VAL A 551 -4.45 19.18 -12.63
N SER A 552 -3.42 20.03 -12.76
CA SER A 552 -3.58 21.47 -12.54
C SER A 552 -4.39 22.16 -13.64
N ASP A 553 -4.24 21.72 -14.89
CA ASP A 553 -4.85 22.37 -16.06
C ASP A 553 -6.22 21.78 -16.44
N HIS A 554 -6.56 20.59 -15.92
CA HIS A 554 -7.76 19.84 -16.32
C HIS A 554 -8.54 19.33 -15.11
N ARG A 555 -9.83 19.08 -15.30
CA ARG A 555 -10.69 18.45 -14.29
C ARG A 555 -10.71 16.93 -14.45
N PRO A 556 -10.91 16.17 -13.35
CA PRO A 556 -11.03 14.71 -13.42
C PRO A 556 -12.28 14.32 -14.24
N PRO A 557 -12.18 13.29 -15.10
CA PRO A 557 -13.33 12.78 -15.81
C PRO A 557 -14.31 12.05 -14.87
N ALA A 558 -15.57 11.92 -15.30
CA ALA A 558 -16.56 11.12 -14.58
C ALA A 558 -16.05 9.69 -14.34
N ARG A 559 -16.22 9.20 -13.10
CA ARG A 559 -15.71 7.89 -12.66
C ARG A 559 -16.34 6.74 -13.42
N ILE A 560 -15.55 5.70 -13.61
CA ILE A 560 -15.98 4.42 -14.17
C ILE A 560 -15.54 3.26 -13.26
N GLY A 561 -16.32 2.18 -13.22
CA GLY A 561 -15.99 0.95 -12.51
C GLY A 561 -16.05 -0.27 -13.43
N ALA A 562 -15.74 -1.44 -12.88
CA ALA A 562 -15.88 -2.73 -13.56
C ALA A 562 -17.26 -3.35 -13.20
N PRO A 563 -18.26 -3.28 -14.10
CA PRO A 563 -19.58 -3.86 -13.84
C PRO A 563 -19.53 -5.39 -13.86
N THR A 564 -20.29 -6.03 -12.97
CA THR A 564 -20.55 -7.48 -13.00
C THR A 564 -21.64 -7.82 -14.01
N ASP A 565 -21.65 -9.06 -14.53
CA ASP A 565 -22.70 -9.52 -15.46
C ASP A 565 -24.11 -9.32 -14.88
N GLU A 566 -24.30 -9.60 -13.59
CA GLU A 566 -25.59 -9.42 -12.90
C GLU A 566 -26.03 -7.95 -12.86
N GLN A 567 -25.09 -7.02 -12.66
CA GLN A 567 -25.38 -5.58 -12.77
C GLN A 567 -25.75 -5.20 -14.20
N ILE A 568 -25.01 -5.70 -15.20
CA ILE A 568 -25.27 -5.40 -16.60
C ILE A 568 -26.66 -5.90 -17.01
N ASP A 569 -27.02 -7.13 -16.65
CA ASP A 569 -28.33 -7.71 -17.01
C ASP A 569 -29.50 -6.99 -16.34
N ARG A 570 -29.30 -6.57 -15.08
CA ARG A 570 -30.26 -5.73 -14.37
C ARG A 570 -30.42 -4.35 -15.02
N TRP A 571 -29.33 -3.66 -15.35
CA TRP A 571 -29.38 -2.36 -16.02
C TRP A 571 -29.91 -2.45 -17.44
N ARG A 572 -29.62 -3.52 -18.18
CA ARG A 572 -30.24 -3.82 -19.48
C ARG A 572 -31.75 -3.93 -19.35
N SER A 573 -32.24 -4.60 -18.31
CA SER A 573 -33.68 -4.72 -18.06
C SER A 573 -34.33 -3.37 -17.78
N ILE A 574 -33.67 -2.50 -17.00
CA ILE A 574 -34.12 -1.13 -16.73
C ILE A 574 -34.16 -0.31 -18.03
N VAL A 575 -33.13 -0.39 -18.87
CA VAL A 575 -33.11 0.30 -20.17
C VAL A 575 -34.21 -0.21 -21.09
N ALA A 576 -34.41 -1.53 -21.19
CA ALA A 576 -35.43 -2.13 -22.05
C ALA A 576 -36.86 -1.74 -21.64
N GLU A 577 -37.11 -1.51 -20.34
CA GLU A 577 -38.40 -1.03 -19.84
C GLU A 577 -38.71 0.41 -20.28
N HIS A 578 -37.71 1.29 -20.27
CA HIS A 578 -37.88 2.72 -20.55
C HIS A 578 -37.63 3.09 -22.01
N LEU A 579 -36.86 2.27 -22.74
CA LEU A 579 -36.48 2.44 -24.13
C LEU A 579 -36.66 1.10 -24.89
N PRO A 580 -37.91 0.67 -25.15
CA PRO A 580 -38.21 -0.66 -25.71
C PRO A 580 -37.68 -0.85 -27.14
N ASP A 581 -37.47 0.24 -27.88
CA ASP A 581 -36.97 0.19 -29.26
C ASP A 581 -35.42 0.21 -29.33
N ALA A 582 -34.71 0.45 -28.21
CA ALA A 582 -33.25 0.57 -28.18
C ALA A 582 -32.55 -0.78 -28.31
N VAL A 583 -31.56 -0.87 -29.21
CA VAL A 583 -30.67 -2.04 -29.32
C VAL A 583 -29.57 -1.94 -28.25
N VAL A 584 -29.84 -2.52 -27.08
CA VAL A 584 -28.95 -2.50 -25.90
C VAL A 584 -27.86 -3.60 -25.95
N THR A 585 -27.75 -4.34 -27.05
CA THR A 585 -26.81 -5.45 -27.22
C THR A 585 -25.46 -5.04 -27.82
N GLY A 586 -25.31 -3.80 -28.29
CA GLY A 586 -24.07 -3.31 -28.89
C GLY A 586 -22.97 -3.01 -27.86
N GLU A 587 -21.71 -3.29 -28.21
CA GLU A 587 -20.51 -3.03 -27.38
C GLU A 587 -20.41 -1.56 -26.90
N GLN A 588 -21.03 -0.64 -27.66
CA GLN A 588 -21.08 0.79 -27.39
C GLN A 588 -21.76 1.15 -26.05
N TRP A 589 -22.69 0.32 -25.55
CA TRP A 589 -23.34 0.52 -24.24
C TRP A 589 -22.42 0.25 -23.05
N GLY A 590 -21.26 -0.39 -23.27
CA GLY A 590 -20.29 -0.69 -22.22
C GLY A 590 -19.79 0.53 -21.45
N ILE A 591 -19.81 1.74 -22.04
CA ILE A 591 -19.45 2.96 -21.32
C ILE A 591 -20.52 3.36 -20.27
N VAL A 592 -21.80 3.15 -20.57
CA VAL A 592 -22.92 3.45 -19.66
C VAL A 592 -22.84 2.56 -18.43
N TRP A 593 -22.60 1.25 -18.62
CA TRP A 593 -22.44 0.27 -17.54
C TRP A 593 -21.23 0.57 -16.66
N ARG A 594 -20.13 1.00 -17.27
CA ARG A 594 -18.94 1.42 -16.53
C ARG A 594 -19.20 2.65 -15.67
N HIS A 595 -19.98 3.63 -16.13
CA HIS A 595 -20.38 4.78 -15.30
C HIS A 595 -21.33 4.38 -14.16
N ALA A 596 -22.31 3.51 -14.42
CA ALA A 596 -23.19 2.97 -13.38
C ALA A 596 -22.40 2.21 -12.29
N ALA A 597 -21.42 1.39 -12.69
CA ALA A 597 -20.51 0.73 -11.77
C ALA A 597 -19.64 1.70 -10.98
N GLY A 598 -19.17 2.77 -11.63
CA GLY A 598 -18.41 3.85 -10.97
C GLY A 598 -19.22 4.55 -9.88
N GLY A 599 -20.50 4.80 -10.12
CA GLY A 599 -21.42 5.32 -9.10
C GLY A 599 -21.65 4.33 -7.95
N THR A 600 -21.86 3.05 -8.27
CA THR A 600 -22.03 1.99 -7.26
C THR A 600 -20.81 1.86 -6.35
N ALA A 601 -19.60 1.99 -6.89
CA ALA A 601 -18.35 1.96 -6.13
C ALA A 601 -18.22 3.12 -5.12
N LEU A 602 -18.96 4.21 -5.30
CA LEU A 602 -19.09 5.32 -4.35
C LEU A 602 -20.26 5.15 -3.37
N GLY A 603 -20.97 4.01 -3.41
CA GLY A 603 -22.16 3.78 -2.60
C GLY A 603 -23.42 4.48 -3.12
N LEU A 604 -23.45 4.90 -4.38
CA LEU A 604 -24.64 5.46 -5.00
C LEU A 604 -25.55 4.35 -5.54
N ASP A 605 -26.86 4.60 -5.50
CA ASP A 605 -27.85 3.71 -6.12
C ASP A 605 -27.92 3.94 -7.64
N ALA A 606 -27.10 3.19 -8.36
CA ALA A 606 -26.99 3.29 -9.81
C ALA A 606 -28.27 2.83 -10.55
N ASP A 607 -29.08 1.96 -9.94
CA ASP A 607 -30.32 1.47 -10.55
C ASP A 607 -31.33 2.61 -10.62
N THR A 608 -31.56 3.27 -9.48
CA THR A 608 -32.49 4.41 -9.43
C THR A 608 -31.96 5.58 -10.24
N ALA A 609 -30.65 5.86 -10.21
CA ALA A 609 -30.05 6.91 -11.04
C ALA A 609 -30.25 6.64 -12.54
N LEU A 610 -30.13 5.39 -12.98
CA LEU A 610 -30.38 4.99 -14.36
C LEU A 610 -31.86 5.16 -14.73
N THR A 611 -32.78 4.73 -13.87
CA THR A 611 -34.23 4.93 -14.06
C THR A 611 -34.60 6.42 -14.16
N ASP A 612 -34.08 7.26 -13.27
CA ASP A 612 -34.31 8.70 -13.27
C ASP A 612 -33.76 9.35 -14.54
N ALA A 613 -32.56 8.96 -14.95
CA ALA A 613 -31.91 9.44 -16.17
C ALA A 613 -32.73 9.10 -17.43
N LEU A 614 -33.22 7.87 -17.53
CA LEU A 614 -33.99 7.41 -18.69
C LEU A 614 -35.38 8.06 -18.75
N SER A 615 -36.02 8.29 -17.60
CA SER A 615 -37.33 8.93 -17.49
C SER A 615 -37.33 10.39 -17.97
N GLN A 616 -36.17 11.03 -18.00
CA GLN A 616 -36.00 12.42 -18.46
C GLN A 616 -35.66 12.54 -19.95
N LEU A 617 -35.45 11.41 -20.65
CA LEU A 617 -35.14 11.42 -22.08
C LEU A 617 -36.42 11.57 -22.95
N PRO A 618 -36.35 12.31 -24.08
CA PRO A 618 -37.50 12.48 -24.97
C PRO A 618 -37.89 11.16 -25.68
N GLY A 619 -39.19 10.87 -25.77
CA GLY A 619 -39.74 9.59 -26.26
C GLY A 619 -39.57 9.28 -27.75
N ASP A 620 -38.94 10.15 -28.55
CA ASP A 620 -38.72 9.95 -29.99
C ASP A 620 -37.42 9.14 -30.29
N MET A 621 -36.85 8.44 -29.30
CA MET A 621 -35.65 7.63 -29.48
C MET A 621 -36.00 6.35 -30.25
N THR A 622 -35.60 6.29 -31.51
CA THR A 622 -35.91 5.17 -32.42
C THR A 622 -35.05 3.93 -32.20
N GLY A 623 -34.07 3.99 -31.29
CA GLY A 623 -33.27 2.85 -30.89
C GLY A 623 -32.27 2.30 -31.91
N ALA A 624 -32.25 2.88 -33.11
CA ALA A 624 -31.29 2.62 -34.18
C ALA A 624 -30.27 3.76 -34.37
N GLY A 625 -30.35 4.83 -33.57
CA GLY A 625 -29.46 5.99 -33.68
C GLY A 625 -28.15 5.79 -32.92
N GLU A 626 -27.02 6.01 -33.60
CA GLU A 626 -25.63 6.00 -33.09
C GLU A 626 -25.35 6.98 -31.91
N GLY A 627 -26.38 7.60 -31.33
CA GLY A 627 -26.30 8.58 -30.24
C GLY A 627 -27.17 8.29 -29.01
N ASP A 628 -27.93 7.19 -28.97
CA ASP A 628 -28.87 6.92 -27.88
C ASP A 628 -28.14 6.50 -26.58
N TYR A 629 -27.14 5.61 -26.66
CA TYR A 629 -26.26 5.27 -25.53
C TYR A 629 -25.46 6.49 -25.03
N ARG A 630 -25.16 7.45 -25.92
CA ARG A 630 -24.47 8.70 -25.55
C ARG A 630 -25.38 9.56 -24.68
N ARG A 631 -26.61 9.83 -25.12
CA ARG A 631 -27.56 10.61 -24.31
C ARG A 631 -27.92 9.93 -22.99
N ALA A 632 -28.09 8.60 -23.00
CA ALA A 632 -28.34 7.82 -21.79
C ALA A 632 -27.17 7.91 -20.80
N GLY A 633 -25.93 7.82 -21.28
CA GLY A 633 -24.74 8.01 -20.43
C GLY A 633 -24.61 9.44 -19.88
N GLU A 634 -24.84 10.48 -20.69
CA GLU A 634 -24.85 11.88 -20.21
C GLU A 634 -25.89 12.08 -19.10
N ALA A 635 -27.10 11.55 -19.29
CA ALA A 635 -28.19 11.65 -18.31
C ALA A 635 -27.88 10.85 -17.04
N LEU A 636 -27.31 9.64 -17.15
CA LEU A 636 -26.91 8.83 -16.01
C LEU A 636 -25.84 9.52 -15.15
N VAL A 637 -24.80 10.08 -15.78
CA VAL A 637 -23.76 10.81 -15.05
C VAL A 637 -24.33 12.02 -14.33
N ALA A 638 -25.25 12.76 -14.95
CA ALA A 638 -25.95 13.87 -14.31
C ALA A 638 -26.78 13.39 -13.10
N ALA A 639 -27.57 12.31 -13.25
CA ALA A 639 -28.38 11.75 -12.17
C ALA A 639 -27.53 11.24 -11.00
N LEU A 640 -26.43 10.53 -11.27
CA LEU A 640 -25.48 10.10 -10.24
C LEU A 640 -24.86 11.28 -9.49
N THR A 641 -24.53 12.36 -10.22
CA THR A 641 -23.98 13.59 -9.63
C THR A 641 -25.00 14.28 -8.73
N ASP A 642 -26.24 14.41 -9.18
CA ASP A 642 -27.32 15.05 -8.41
C ASP A 642 -27.61 14.28 -7.11
N ARG A 643 -27.60 12.95 -7.15
CA ARG A 643 -27.78 12.10 -5.97
C ARG A 643 -26.63 12.21 -4.98
N HIS A 644 -25.39 12.20 -5.49
CA HIS A 644 -24.23 12.43 -4.65
C HIS A 644 -24.34 13.80 -3.95
N ASN A 645 -24.68 14.87 -4.69
CA ASN A 645 -24.91 16.20 -4.12
C ASN A 645 -26.05 16.26 -3.09
N ALA A 646 -27.04 15.36 -3.19
CA ALA A 646 -28.12 15.24 -2.22
C ALA A 646 -27.71 14.52 -0.92
N GLY A 647 -26.46 14.05 -0.82
CA GLY A 647 -25.91 13.37 0.35
C GLY A 647 -25.86 11.85 0.24
N GLU A 648 -26.11 11.27 -0.94
CA GLU A 648 -26.01 9.82 -1.14
C GLU A 648 -24.56 9.36 -1.39
N GLY A 649 -24.24 8.14 -0.92
CA GLY A 649 -22.90 7.57 -1.05
C GLY A 649 -21.87 8.15 -0.07
N LEU A 650 -20.62 7.76 -0.26
CA LEU A 650 -19.52 8.14 0.63
C LEU A 650 -19.18 9.62 0.49
N HIS A 651 -19.25 10.36 1.61
CA HIS A 651 -18.88 11.77 1.67
C HIS A 651 -17.70 11.97 2.61
N ALA A 652 -16.66 12.64 2.13
CA ALA A 652 -15.54 13.05 2.99
C ALA A 652 -16.03 14.07 4.03
N ALA A 653 -15.65 13.87 5.29
CA ALA A 653 -15.96 14.82 6.36
C ALA A 653 -15.17 16.13 6.24
N LEU A 654 -14.00 16.09 5.59
CA LEU A 654 -13.09 17.22 5.37
C LEU A 654 -12.64 17.29 3.90
N PRO A 655 -12.46 18.50 3.33
CA PRO A 655 -12.08 18.68 1.91
C PRO A 655 -10.71 18.08 1.51
N TRP A 656 -9.82 17.82 2.46
CA TRP A 656 -8.46 17.33 2.22
C TRP A 656 -8.26 15.84 2.53
N GLN A 657 -9.36 15.09 2.74
CA GLN A 657 -9.28 13.64 2.93
C GLN A 657 -9.01 12.90 1.62
N ALA A 658 -8.32 11.76 1.72
CA ALA A 658 -8.06 10.90 0.59
C ALA A 658 -9.34 10.37 -0.07
N GLN A 659 -9.33 10.22 -1.39
CA GLN A 659 -10.47 9.66 -2.13
C GLN A 659 -10.20 8.19 -2.45
N PRO A 660 -11.05 7.25 -2.02
CA PRO A 660 -10.86 5.83 -2.36
C PRO A 660 -11.18 5.58 -3.83
N ASP A 661 -10.48 4.62 -4.45
CA ASP A 661 -10.73 4.15 -5.82
C ASP A 661 -11.06 2.65 -5.82
N LEU A 662 -12.29 2.32 -5.45
CA LEU A 662 -12.80 0.95 -5.24
C LEU A 662 -13.21 0.26 -6.56
N GLY A 663 -12.37 0.34 -7.60
CA GLY A 663 -12.74 -0.04 -8.97
C GLY A 663 -12.75 -1.54 -9.31
N ALA A 664 -12.28 -2.44 -8.43
CA ALA A 664 -12.15 -3.87 -8.70
C ALA A 664 -13.26 -4.70 -8.03
N PRO A 665 -13.90 -5.68 -8.70
CA PRO A 665 -15.03 -6.43 -8.14
C PRO A 665 -14.66 -7.18 -6.85
N GLY A 666 -15.17 -6.69 -5.71
CA GLY A 666 -14.98 -7.26 -4.38
C GLY A 666 -16.03 -6.73 -3.39
N ASP A 667 -16.03 -7.23 -2.14
CA ASP A 667 -16.98 -6.82 -1.10
C ASP A 667 -16.70 -5.39 -0.59
N HIS A 668 -17.05 -4.40 -1.41
CA HIS A 668 -16.85 -2.96 -1.11
C HIS A 668 -17.72 -2.48 0.05
N HIS A 669 -18.81 -3.19 0.38
CA HIS A 669 -19.72 -2.79 1.45
C HIS A 669 -19.01 -2.72 2.81
N GLY A 670 -18.11 -3.67 3.09
CA GLY A 670 -17.32 -3.68 4.33
C GLY A 670 -16.29 -2.55 4.43
N SER A 671 -15.73 -2.10 3.30
CA SER A 671 -14.77 -0.97 3.28
C SER A 671 -15.48 0.38 3.31
N LEU A 672 -16.58 0.53 2.56
CA LEU A 672 -17.41 1.75 2.57
C LEU A 672 -18.00 2.02 3.97
N ALA A 673 -18.55 1.01 4.63
CA ALA A 673 -19.11 1.18 5.98
C ALA A 673 -18.05 1.59 7.02
N ARG A 674 -16.82 1.08 6.89
CA ARG A 674 -15.71 1.47 7.77
C ARG A 674 -15.21 2.89 7.49
N LEU A 675 -15.13 3.29 6.21
CA LEU A 675 -14.78 4.66 5.83
C LEU A 675 -15.84 5.66 6.30
N ASP A 676 -17.13 5.32 6.16
CA ASP A 676 -18.25 6.12 6.65
C ASP A 676 -18.22 6.27 8.19
N GLY A 677 -17.95 5.16 8.91
CA GLY A 677 -17.76 5.20 10.36
C GLY A 677 -16.62 6.14 10.79
N LEU A 678 -15.47 6.08 10.10
CA LEU A 678 -14.35 6.99 10.35
C LEU A 678 -14.69 8.45 9.99
N ASN A 679 -15.46 8.69 8.92
CA ASN A 679 -15.96 10.02 8.60
C ASN A 679 -16.87 10.57 9.71
N GLY A 680 -17.70 9.73 10.32
CA GLY A 680 -18.50 10.10 11.49
C GLY A 680 -17.63 10.55 12.68
N GLU A 681 -16.55 9.82 12.97
CA GLU A 681 -15.59 10.18 14.03
C GLU A 681 -14.85 11.49 13.72
N ILE A 682 -14.39 11.67 12.47
CA ILE A 682 -13.71 12.87 11.99
C ILE A 682 -14.65 14.09 12.10
N ALA A 683 -15.91 13.96 11.66
CA ALA A 683 -16.90 15.02 11.73
C ALA A 683 -17.17 15.42 13.19
N ALA A 684 -17.35 14.44 14.08
CA ALA A 684 -17.55 14.69 15.51
C ALA A 684 -16.37 15.42 16.16
N ARG A 685 -15.12 15.05 15.79
CA ARG A 685 -13.92 15.76 16.28
C ARG A 685 -13.83 17.18 15.72
N ALA A 686 -14.19 17.40 14.46
CA ALA A 686 -14.23 18.73 13.86
C ALA A 686 -15.26 19.65 14.56
N ASP A 687 -16.45 19.13 14.91
CA ASP A 687 -17.44 19.84 15.71
C ASP A 687 -16.93 20.19 17.11
N GLN A 688 -16.21 19.27 17.76
CA GLN A 688 -15.59 19.54 19.06
C GLN A 688 -14.54 20.67 18.98
N LEU A 689 -13.78 20.72 17.89
CA LEU A 689 -12.80 21.80 17.65
C LEU A 689 -13.49 23.16 17.47
N LEU A 690 -14.63 23.21 16.76
CA LEU A 690 -15.45 24.42 16.67
C LEU A 690 -15.91 24.88 18.07
N ASP A 691 -16.45 23.97 18.88
CA ASP A 691 -16.87 24.27 20.25
C ASP A 691 -15.70 24.72 21.14
N GLN A 692 -14.51 24.19 20.92
CA GLN A 692 -13.31 24.64 21.61
C GLN A 692 -12.94 26.07 21.22
N VAL A 693 -12.99 26.42 19.92
CA VAL A 693 -12.73 27.79 19.45
C VAL A 693 -13.76 28.77 20.04
N HIS A 694 -15.03 28.38 20.11
CA HIS A 694 -16.08 29.18 20.76
C HIS A 694 -15.77 29.47 22.23
N ARG A 695 -15.35 28.45 22.98
CA ARG A 695 -15.08 28.58 24.43
C ARG A 695 -13.79 29.34 24.72
N GLU A 696 -12.73 29.08 23.96
CA GLU A 696 -11.37 29.55 24.27
C GLU A 696 -11.03 30.87 23.58
N GLN A 697 -11.73 31.23 22.50
CA GLN A 697 -11.47 32.42 21.67
C GLN A 697 -9.97 32.64 21.38
N PRO A 698 -9.32 31.65 20.74
CA PRO A 698 -7.88 31.65 20.56
C PRO A 698 -7.40 32.81 19.68
N ARG A 699 -6.19 33.31 19.95
CA ARG A 699 -5.64 34.52 19.31
C ARG A 699 -5.61 34.47 17.78
N TRP A 700 -5.39 33.29 17.18
CA TRP A 700 -5.38 33.13 15.73
C TRP A 700 -6.75 33.41 15.09
N ALA A 701 -7.85 33.25 15.84
CA ALA A 701 -9.22 33.51 15.40
C ALA A 701 -9.72 34.94 15.74
N ALA A 702 -8.89 35.78 16.36
CA ALA A 702 -9.32 37.08 16.88
C ALA A 702 -9.83 38.06 15.79
N GLN A 703 -9.41 37.89 14.53
CA GLN A 703 -9.84 38.76 13.42
C GLN A 703 -11.25 38.46 12.88
N LEU A 704 -11.82 37.29 13.16
CA LEU A 704 -13.15 36.90 12.66
C LEU A 704 -14.33 37.62 13.34
N GLY A 705 -14.10 38.27 14.48
CA GLY A 705 -15.16 38.93 15.26
C GLY A 705 -16.11 37.94 15.93
N GLN A 706 -17.27 38.44 16.40
CA GLN A 706 -18.30 37.61 17.03
C GLN A 706 -19.13 36.88 15.97
N ARG A 707 -19.53 35.63 16.28
CA ARG A 707 -20.45 34.83 15.46
C ARG A 707 -21.75 35.62 15.19
N PRO A 708 -22.21 35.73 13.93
CA PRO A 708 -23.45 36.42 13.59
C PRO A 708 -24.71 35.80 14.24
N ASP A 709 -25.73 36.61 14.52
CA ASP A 709 -27.02 36.14 15.06
C ASP A 709 -27.96 35.59 13.97
N VAL A 710 -27.73 35.95 12.70
CA VAL A 710 -28.57 35.53 11.57
C VAL A 710 -28.16 34.13 11.12
N ALA A 711 -29.12 33.21 11.04
CA ALA A 711 -28.87 31.78 10.80
C ALA A 711 -27.97 31.46 9.60
N GLY A 712 -28.16 32.11 8.44
CA GLY A 712 -27.34 31.87 7.24
C GLY A 712 -25.86 32.24 7.44
N PRO A 713 -25.53 33.52 7.69
CA PRO A 713 -24.15 33.94 7.99
C PRO A 713 -23.54 33.21 9.19
N ALA A 714 -24.34 32.84 10.19
CA ALA A 714 -23.88 32.06 11.33
C ALA A 714 -23.40 30.65 10.93
N ALA A 715 -24.13 29.98 10.03
CA ALA A 715 -23.74 28.67 9.51
C ALA A 715 -22.45 28.74 8.68
N THR A 716 -22.29 29.77 7.83
CA THR A 716 -21.03 30.00 7.08
C THR A 716 -19.85 30.28 8.01
N TRP A 717 -20.08 31.06 9.07
CA TRP A 717 -19.08 31.34 10.11
C TRP A 717 -18.68 30.04 10.82
N ASP A 718 -19.65 29.24 11.28
CA ASP A 718 -19.40 27.97 11.98
C ASP A 718 -18.62 26.99 11.10
N GLN A 719 -19.01 26.87 9.83
CA GLN A 719 -18.32 25.99 8.88
C GLN A 719 -16.87 26.43 8.63
N THR A 720 -16.63 27.74 8.45
CA THR A 720 -15.29 28.26 8.20
C THR A 720 -14.37 28.05 9.40
N VAL A 721 -14.88 28.28 10.62
CA VAL A 721 -14.12 28.07 11.86
C VAL A 721 -13.86 26.60 12.12
N ARG A 722 -14.87 25.74 11.91
CA ARG A 722 -14.73 24.27 11.99
C ARG A 722 -13.61 23.79 11.07
N LEU A 723 -13.64 24.17 9.80
CA LEU A 723 -12.63 23.77 8.82
C LEU A 723 -11.25 24.33 9.17
N ALA A 724 -11.15 25.60 9.61
CA ALA A 724 -9.87 26.19 9.99
C ALA A 724 -9.24 25.47 11.20
N ALA A 725 -10.04 25.16 12.23
CA ALA A 725 -9.57 24.44 13.42
C ALA A 725 -9.18 22.99 13.08
N ALA A 726 -9.99 22.31 12.26
CA ALA A 726 -9.71 20.98 11.74
C ALA A 726 -8.42 20.95 10.90
N TYR A 727 -8.22 21.92 10.02
CA TYR A 727 -7.01 22.04 9.20
C TYR A 727 -5.77 22.21 10.07
N ARG A 728 -5.87 23.07 11.09
CA ARG A 728 -4.77 23.30 12.04
C ARG A 728 -4.42 22.05 12.84
N GLU A 729 -5.40 21.29 13.32
CA GLU A 729 -5.14 20.04 14.06
C GLU A 729 -4.59 18.95 13.14
N THR A 730 -5.14 18.80 11.92
CA THR A 730 -4.66 17.81 10.94
C THR A 730 -3.18 18.00 10.62
N TYR A 731 -2.76 19.24 10.35
CA TYR A 731 -1.41 19.56 9.88
C TYR A 731 -0.49 20.11 10.98
N GLY A 732 -0.90 20.04 12.25
CA GLY A 732 -0.06 20.44 13.39
C GLY A 732 0.32 21.93 13.42
N ILE A 733 -0.55 22.82 12.95
CA ILE A 733 -0.27 24.25 12.85
C ILE A 733 -0.42 24.91 14.22
N THR A 734 0.70 25.36 14.78
CA THR A 734 0.78 25.94 16.13
C THR A 734 0.88 27.47 16.16
N THR A 735 1.00 28.13 15.00
CA THR A 735 1.10 29.60 14.94
C THR A 735 -0.13 30.27 15.57
N THR A 736 0.09 31.36 16.32
CA THR A 736 -0.97 32.17 16.93
C THR A 736 -1.22 33.49 16.19
N ASP A 737 -0.54 33.70 15.06
CA ASP A 737 -0.68 34.91 14.26
C ASP A 737 -2.06 34.95 13.60
N ALA A 738 -2.84 35.99 13.91
CA ALA A 738 -4.18 36.18 13.35
C ALA A 738 -4.14 36.58 11.87
N ALA A 739 -3.01 37.12 11.36
CA ALA A 739 -2.85 37.43 9.94
C ALA A 739 -2.56 36.19 9.09
N SER A 740 -2.12 35.09 9.71
CA SER A 740 -1.83 33.81 9.06
C SER A 740 -2.46 32.65 9.86
N PRO A 741 -3.80 32.58 9.91
CA PRO A 741 -4.51 31.63 10.78
C PRO A 741 -4.27 30.16 10.40
N LEU A 742 -3.92 29.87 9.15
CA LEU A 742 -3.61 28.53 8.65
C LEU A 742 -2.11 28.32 8.35
N GLY A 743 -1.24 29.25 8.75
CA GLY A 743 0.18 29.20 8.40
C GLY A 743 0.47 29.55 6.92
N GLN A 744 1.64 29.16 6.44
CA GLN A 744 2.06 29.43 5.06
C GLN A 744 1.25 28.58 4.07
N ARG A 745 0.92 29.17 2.91
CA ARG A 745 0.26 28.43 1.82
C ARG A 745 1.21 27.34 1.30
N PRO A 746 0.75 26.08 1.16
CA PRO A 746 1.54 25.02 0.55
C PRO A 746 2.00 25.36 -0.88
N ALA A 747 3.18 24.86 -1.28
CA ALA A 747 3.79 25.16 -2.58
C ALA A 747 3.22 24.32 -3.74
N CYS A 748 2.96 23.03 -3.54
CA CYS A 748 2.34 22.15 -4.54
C CYS A 748 0.82 22.29 -4.55
N HIS A 749 0.24 22.16 -5.75
CA HIS A 749 -1.19 21.99 -5.93
C HIS A 749 -1.62 20.62 -5.39
N GLY A 750 -2.81 20.54 -4.80
CA GLY A 750 -3.35 19.32 -4.22
C GLY A 750 -4.28 19.59 -3.03
N PRO A 751 -4.90 18.54 -2.44
CA PRO A 751 -6.01 18.69 -1.50
C PRO A 751 -5.69 19.60 -0.30
N LYS A 752 -4.45 19.55 0.21
CA LYS A 752 -3.97 20.41 1.29
C LYS A 752 -3.91 21.89 0.90
N ALA A 753 -3.47 22.20 -0.33
CA ALA A 753 -3.36 23.56 -0.84
C ALA A 753 -4.73 24.12 -1.24
N ASP A 754 -5.55 23.29 -1.87
CA ASP A 754 -6.91 23.66 -2.29
C ASP A 754 -7.79 23.94 -1.07
N ALA A 755 -7.70 23.11 -0.04
CA ALA A 755 -8.36 23.36 1.24
C ALA A 755 -7.85 24.65 1.90
N TRP A 756 -6.54 24.90 1.88
CA TRP A 756 -5.97 26.15 2.41
C TRP A 756 -6.57 27.36 1.69
N ASP A 757 -6.59 27.34 0.36
CA ASP A 757 -7.12 28.44 -0.46
C ASP A 757 -8.62 28.64 -0.21
N GLN A 758 -9.41 27.56 -0.21
CA GLN A 758 -10.85 27.61 0.06
C GLN A 758 -11.17 28.19 1.43
N ILE A 759 -10.50 27.70 2.49
CA ILE A 759 -10.72 28.20 3.85
C ILE A 759 -10.30 29.67 3.95
N ILE A 760 -9.16 30.06 3.36
CA ILE A 760 -8.69 31.46 3.42
C ILE A 760 -9.59 32.40 2.63
N ILE A 761 -10.15 31.98 1.49
CA ILE A 761 -11.14 32.76 0.72
C ILE A 761 -12.39 33.01 1.58
N GLN A 762 -12.97 31.95 2.15
CA GLN A 762 -14.14 32.04 3.04
C GLN A 762 -13.84 32.89 4.27
N TRP A 763 -12.68 32.69 4.88
CA TRP A 763 -12.21 33.46 6.04
C TRP A 763 -12.12 34.95 5.73
N ARG A 764 -11.56 35.33 4.57
CA ARG A 764 -11.47 36.74 4.15
C ARG A 764 -12.83 37.35 3.86
N GLN A 765 -13.74 36.61 3.22
CA GLN A 765 -15.11 37.05 2.98
C GLN A 765 -15.84 37.41 4.28
N LEU A 766 -15.66 36.61 5.34
CA LEU A 766 -16.23 36.90 6.66
C LEU A 766 -15.63 38.16 7.31
N MET A 767 -14.36 38.48 7.04
CA MET A 767 -13.72 39.72 7.55
C MET A 767 -14.18 40.98 6.80
N THR A 768 -14.60 40.87 5.55
CA THR A 768 -15.07 41.98 4.73
C THR A 768 -16.61 41.95 4.66
N THR A 769 -17.32 42.52 5.63
CA THR A 769 -18.79 42.62 5.57
C THR A 769 -19.27 43.23 4.23
N PRO A 770 -20.03 42.51 3.39
CA PRO A 770 -20.61 43.08 2.18
C PRO A 770 -21.94 43.77 2.47
N ASP A 771 -22.14 44.93 1.83
CA ASP A 771 -23.39 45.66 1.78
C ASP A 771 -24.50 44.82 1.11
N ARG A 772 -25.74 45.08 1.50
CA ARG A 772 -26.89 44.16 1.47
C ARG A 772 -27.56 43.99 0.09
N ARG A 773 -26.80 44.01 -1.01
CA ARG A 773 -27.37 43.91 -2.39
C ARG A 773 -26.86 42.74 -3.24
N ASP A 774 -25.81 42.03 -2.84
CA ASP A 774 -25.19 40.99 -3.68
C ASP A 774 -25.57 39.54 -3.33
N VAL A 775 -26.39 39.31 -2.31
CA VAL A 775 -26.83 37.94 -1.92
C VAL A 775 -27.68 37.26 -3.00
N ALA A 776 -28.30 38.02 -3.90
CA ALA A 776 -28.97 37.49 -5.08
C ALA A 776 -28.00 37.14 -6.23
N SER A 777 -26.79 37.71 -6.23
CA SER A 777 -25.75 37.47 -7.25
C SER A 777 -24.89 36.25 -6.92
N ASP A 778 -24.59 35.99 -5.64
CA ASP A 778 -23.78 34.82 -5.22
C ASP A 778 -24.55 33.50 -5.31
N ALA A 779 -25.85 33.50 -5.00
CA ALA A 779 -26.70 32.32 -5.25
C ALA A 779 -26.79 32.01 -6.77
N MET A 780 -26.66 33.02 -7.63
CA MET A 780 -26.67 32.87 -9.08
C MET A 780 -25.29 32.41 -9.60
N LEU A 781 -24.18 32.90 -9.04
CA LEU A 781 -22.82 32.45 -9.35
C LEU A 781 -22.56 30.99 -8.94
N THR A 782 -23.13 30.54 -7.81
CA THR A 782 -23.01 29.14 -7.39
C THR A 782 -23.77 28.24 -8.38
N VAL A 783 -25.01 28.61 -8.75
CA VAL A 783 -25.83 27.88 -9.73
C VAL A 783 -25.23 27.93 -11.14
N GLU A 784 -24.60 29.03 -11.54
CA GLU A 784 -23.88 29.15 -12.82
C GLU A 784 -22.60 28.30 -12.83
N SER A 785 -21.82 28.29 -11.74
CA SER A 785 -20.66 27.39 -11.62
C SER A 785 -21.05 25.91 -11.68
N PHE A 786 -22.22 25.55 -11.14
CA PHE A 786 -22.78 24.19 -11.22
C PHE A 786 -23.33 23.84 -12.60
N ARG A 787 -23.95 24.80 -13.29
CA ARG A 787 -24.38 24.63 -14.69
C ARG A 787 -23.18 24.45 -15.60
N ASP A 788 -22.10 25.22 -15.37
CA ASP A 788 -20.84 25.08 -16.10
C ASP A 788 -20.16 23.72 -15.82
N ILE A 789 -20.26 23.18 -14.59
CA ILE A 789 -19.82 21.82 -14.25
C ILE A 789 -20.64 20.77 -15.03
N LEU A 790 -21.97 20.89 -15.04
CA LEU A 790 -22.85 19.97 -15.77
C LEU A 790 -22.62 20.02 -17.30
N ASP A 791 -22.43 21.21 -17.85
CA ASP A 791 -22.17 21.38 -19.28
C ASP A 791 -20.76 20.94 -19.67
N ALA A 792 -19.76 21.11 -18.79
CA ALA A 792 -18.42 20.55 -18.96
C ALA A 792 -18.43 19.01 -18.91
N LEU A 793 -19.17 18.40 -17.96
CA LEU A 793 -19.32 16.95 -17.85
C LEU A 793 -20.03 16.35 -19.07
N ARG A 794 -21.08 17.01 -19.58
CA ARG A 794 -21.73 16.62 -20.85
C ARG A 794 -20.77 16.75 -22.03
N HIS A 795 -19.99 17.82 -22.10
CA HIS A 795 -19.02 18.03 -23.17
C HIS A 795 -17.91 16.98 -23.16
N GLU A 796 -17.42 16.59 -21.99
CA GLU A 796 -16.37 15.59 -21.84
C GLU A 796 -16.89 14.16 -22.10
N PHE A 797 -18.13 13.86 -21.71
CA PHE A 797 -18.74 12.60 -22.12
C PHE A 797 -18.86 12.51 -23.65
N ARG A 798 -19.21 13.62 -24.33
CA ARG A 798 -19.20 13.67 -25.80
C ARG A 798 -17.82 13.42 -26.39
N SER A 799 -16.77 13.96 -25.78
CA SER A 799 -15.39 13.73 -26.24
C SER A 799 -14.92 12.29 -25.98
N GLY A 800 -15.27 11.70 -24.84
CA GLY A 800 -14.98 10.31 -24.50
C GLY A 800 -15.70 9.32 -25.42
N VAL A 801 -16.97 9.59 -25.74
CA VAL A 801 -17.70 8.80 -26.73
C VAL A 801 -17.09 8.99 -28.13
N ALA A 802 -16.74 10.21 -28.53
CA ALA A 802 -16.09 10.46 -29.81
C ALA A 802 -14.75 9.70 -29.94
N ALA A 803 -13.94 9.66 -28.87
CA ALA A 803 -12.69 8.91 -28.85
C ALA A 803 -12.90 7.39 -28.97
N ARG A 804 -13.91 6.83 -28.31
CA ARG A 804 -14.25 5.40 -28.46
C ARG A 804 -14.82 5.09 -29.84
N THR A 805 -15.63 5.98 -30.40
CA THR A 805 -16.14 5.84 -31.78
C THR A 805 -15.00 5.88 -32.79
N GLN A 806 -14.04 6.80 -32.63
CA GLN A 806 -12.83 6.87 -33.46
C GLN A 806 -12.02 5.57 -33.38
N GLN A 807 -11.82 5.04 -32.17
CA GLN A 807 -11.09 3.79 -31.97
C GLN A 807 -11.77 2.59 -32.65
N LEU A 808 -13.11 2.47 -32.54
CA LEU A 808 -13.86 1.42 -33.22
C LEU A 808 -13.79 1.55 -34.75
N GLN A 809 -13.80 2.79 -35.28
CA GLN A 809 -13.63 3.05 -36.71
C GLN A 809 -12.23 2.67 -37.20
N ASP A 810 -11.19 2.99 -36.42
CA ASP A 810 -9.80 2.64 -36.72
C ASP A 810 -9.60 1.11 -36.67
N GLU A 811 -10.23 0.42 -35.71
CA GLU A 811 -10.22 -1.05 -35.59
C GLU A 811 -10.93 -1.72 -36.78
N GLU A 812 -12.13 -1.25 -37.17
CA GLU A 812 -12.85 -1.75 -38.35
C GLU A 812 -12.11 -1.46 -39.68
N GLU A 813 -11.45 -0.31 -39.79
CA GLU A 813 -10.69 0.04 -41.00
C GLU A 813 -9.45 -0.84 -41.13
N LYS A 814 -8.82 -1.18 -40.00
CA LYS A 814 -7.70 -2.11 -39.95
C LYS A 814 -8.12 -3.54 -40.31
N GLU A 815 -9.24 -4.03 -39.79
CA GLU A 815 -9.81 -5.33 -40.19
C GLU A 815 -10.17 -5.37 -41.69
N ARG A 816 -10.73 -4.28 -42.24
CA ARG A 816 -11.01 -4.17 -43.68
C ARG A 816 -9.76 -4.06 -44.56
N GLN A 817 -8.64 -3.57 -44.02
CA GLN A 817 -7.35 -3.58 -44.71
C GLN A 817 -6.71 -4.96 -44.66
N GLU A 818 -6.81 -5.67 -43.53
CA GLU A 818 -6.34 -7.05 -43.38
C GLU A 818 -7.13 -8.01 -44.29
N ALA A 819 -8.47 -7.93 -44.31
CA ALA A 819 -9.29 -8.73 -45.21
C ALA A 819 -9.01 -8.46 -46.71
N ARG A 820 -8.74 -7.20 -47.10
CA ARG A 820 -8.33 -6.86 -48.47
C ARG A 820 -6.92 -7.35 -48.80
N ARG A 821 -6.05 -7.45 -47.80
CA ARG A 821 -4.71 -7.99 -47.98
C ARG A 821 -4.77 -9.50 -48.19
N ASP A 822 -5.62 -10.19 -47.44
CA ASP A 822 -5.88 -11.63 -47.58
C ASP A 822 -6.54 -11.95 -48.94
N GLU A 823 -7.51 -11.13 -49.40
CA GLU A 823 -8.09 -11.27 -50.75
C GLU A 823 -7.06 -11.05 -51.87
N VAL A 824 -6.12 -10.13 -51.69
CA VAL A 824 -5.04 -9.89 -52.66
C VAL A 824 -4.03 -11.04 -52.64
N GLU A 825 -3.68 -11.59 -51.47
CA GLU A 825 -2.84 -12.78 -51.36
C GLU A 825 -3.50 -14.01 -52.02
N ASP A 826 -4.82 -14.20 -51.86
CA ASP A 826 -5.59 -15.26 -52.53
C ASP A 826 -5.70 -15.05 -54.07
N GLU A 827 -5.73 -13.80 -54.55
CA GLU A 827 -5.71 -13.49 -56.00
C GLU A 827 -4.31 -13.69 -56.62
N TYR A 828 -3.24 -13.50 -55.84
CA TYR A 828 -1.86 -13.80 -56.24
C TYR A 828 -1.59 -15.31 -56.30
N ASP A 829 -2.12 -16.10 -55.37
CA ASP A 829 -2.01 -17.57 -55.40
C ASP A 829 -2.83 -18.21 -56.54
N ASN A 830 -4.04 -17.71 -56.83
CA ASN A 830 -4.84 -18.20 -57.96
C ASN A 830 -4.22 -17.86 -59.34
N ARG A 831 -3.48 -16.76 -59.48
CA ARG A 831 -2.72 -16.45 -60.70
C ARG A 831 -1.48 -17.32 -60.86
N HIS A 832 -0.90 -17.82 -59.77
CA HIS A 832 0.25 -18.72 -59.83
C HIS A 832 -0.13 -20.15 -60.22
N GLU A 833 -1.35 -20.62 -59.95
CA GLU A 833 -1.85 -21.91 -60.46
C GLU A 833 -2.25 -21.85 -61.94
N THR A 834 -2.77 -20.72 -62.44
CA THR A 834 -3.19 -20.59 -63.86
C THR A 834 -2.06 -20.27 -64.83
N LEU A 835 -0.90 -19.79 -64.36
CA LEU A 835 0.31 -19.60 -65.18
C LEU A 835 1.27 -20.82 -65.16
N GLY A 836 1.02 -21.81 -64.29
CA GLY A 836 1.79 -23.06 -64.24
C GLY A 836 1.40 -24.10 -65.28
N ASP A 837 0.18 -24.04 -65.81
CA ASP A 837 -0.37 -25.08 -66.70
C ASP A 837 -0.16 -24.81 -68.21
N ASP A 838 0.24 -23.58 -68.58
CA ASP A 838 0.46 -23.17 -69.99
C ASP A 838 1.93 -23.23 -70.48
N LEU A 839 2.88 -23.62 -69.63
CA LEU A 839 4.31 -23.72 -69.98
C LEU A 839 4.84 -25.16 -70.17
N HIS A 840 3.97 -26.18 -70.26
CA HIS A 840 4.37 -27.57 -70.52
C HIS A 840 3.81 -28.19 -71.83
N ARG A 841 3.36 -27.37 -72.78
CA ARG A 841 3.14 -27.80 -74.17
C ARG A 841 3.83 -26.88 -75.17
N GLY A 842 5.10 -27.15 -75.44
CA GLY A 842 5.73 -26.65 -76.66
C GLY A 842 7.23 -26.39 -76.59
N MET A 843 8.04 -27.45 -76.56
CA MET A 843 9.11 -27.66 -77.54
C MET A 843 9.80 -28.99 -77.29
N GLY A 844 9.65 -29.89 -78.26
CA GLY A 844 10.56 -31.01 -78.46
C GLY A 844 11.69 -30.62 -79.41
N TYR A 845 12.75 -31.43 -79.32
CA TYR A 845 14.05 -31.41 -80.02
C TYR A 845 15.15 -30.55 -79.39
#